data_AF-A0A6J1XF56-F1
#
_entry.id   AF-A0A6J1XF56-F1
#
_cell.length_a   1.000
_cell.length_b   1.000
_cell.length_c   1.000
_cell.angle_alpha   90.00
_cell.angle_beta   90.00
_cell.angle_gamma   90.00
#
_symmetry.space_group_name_H-M   'P 1'
#
loop_
_entity.id
_entity.type
_entity.pdbx_description
1 polymer ?
#
loop_
_entity_poly.entity_id
_entity_poly.type
_entity_poly.pdbx_seq_one_letter_code
_entity_poly.pdbx_strand_id
1 'polypeptide(L)'
;MPHIEREELTPEESDQLLLPGGRPPLWKHMESIGAVGLQQREGVPSCSQKGLPCPSDSSELVLECLQQFKVTQTQLQQIQTSLLGSMEQALGGQASPASTVRMLPTYVGSTPHGTEQGDFLVLELGATGASLRVLWVTLMGTEGHRMEPRSQEFVIPPEVMLGPGQQLFDFAAHCLSEFLDAFPVSTQDLQLGFSFSFPCHQTGLDRSTLISWTKGFRCSGVEGHDVVQLLRDAIKRQGAYNIDVVAVVNDTVGTMMGCEPGVGPCEVGLVVDTGTNACYMEEARHVAVLDEDRGRVCVSVEWGSFGDDEALGPVLTTFDHALDRESLNPGAQRFEKMIGGLYLGELVRLVLAHLAQRGALFGGCTSPALLSRGSILLQHVTEMEDPLAGAARVHAILQDLGLSVGASDAELVRYVCTAVFTRAARLCAAALAAVLSRLQHSREQQMLQIAVATGGRVFERHPSFLSILQETVMLLVPECDVSFIPSVDGGGRGVAMVTAVAARLAAHRRLLEETLAPFRLNREQLAAVQAQMQEAMAKGLQGEASSLRMLPTYVRATPDGSERGDFLALDLGGTNFRVLLVRVTAGGVQITSQVYSIPECVAQGSGQQLFDHIVDCIVDFQQKQGLSGQSLPLGFTFSFPCRQLGLDQGILLNWTKGFNASDCEGQDVVCLLREAIGRKQELALMPATWRNFGMWQVWLGIQATCASIWSGEPLGMMALWACSEPALMQMWTRHPSTLASRVLRR
;
A
#
# COMPACT_ATOMS: atom_id res chain seq x y z
N MET A 1 -14.69 30.31 15.35
CA MET A 1 -15.14 31.63 14.85
C MET A 1 -14.58 31.83 13.45
N PRO A 2 -15.35 32.37 12.49
CA PRO A 2 -16.73 32.07 12.11
C PRO A 2 -16.80 31.58 10.65
N HIS A 3 -17.72 30.65 10.33
CA HIS A 3 -18.97 30.90 9.57
C HIS A 3 -18.84 31.88 8.39
N ILE A 4 -18.87 31.33 7.17
CA ILE A 4 -19.33 32.02 5.96
C ILE A 4 -20.28 31.06 5.24
N GLU A 5 -21.55 31.46 5.17
CA GLU A 5 -22.58 30.91 4.29
C GLU A 5 -22.60 31.67 2.96
N ARG A 6 -23.28 31.06 1.97
CA ARG A 6 -23.80 31.57 0.68
C ARG A 6 -22.91 31.26 -0.54
N GLU A 7 -23.43 30.85 -1.70
CA GLU A 7 -24.78 30.97 -2.26
C GLU A 7 -24.96 29.95 -3.41
N GLU A 8 -26.16 29.39 -3.56
CA GLU A 8 -26.62 28.60 -4.71
C GLU A 8 -26.91 29.53 -5.91
N LEU A 9 -26.58 29.10 -7.14
CA LEU A 9 -27.08 29.70 -8.38
C LEU A 9 -27.49 28.60 -9.36
N THR A 10 -28.75 28.66 -9.79
CA THR A 10 -29.36 27.89 -10.89
C THR A 10 -29.20 28.62 -12.24
N PRO A 11 -29.37 27.92 -13.38
CA PRO A 11 -28.93 28.38 -14.70
C PRO A 11 -30.05 28.98 -15.55
N GLU A 12 -29.72 29.86 -16.51
CA GLU A 12 -30.26 29.89 -17.89
C GLU A 12 -29.75 31.10 -18.71
N GLU A 13 -29.38 30.82 -19.98
CA GLU A 13 -29.48 31.64 -21.21
C GLU A 13 -28.70 32.98 -21.31
N SER A 14 -28.14 33.44 -22.44
CA SER A 14 -27.90 32.92 -23.79
C SER A 14 -27.02 33.93 -24.56
N ASP A 15 -26.28 33.41 -25.54
CA ASP A 15 -26.01 33.98 -26.87
C ASP A 15 -24.83 34.92 -27.22
N GLN A 16 -24.27 34.60 -28.41
CA GLN A 16 -23.43 35.37 -29.35
C GLN A 16 -21.91 35.42 -29.15
N LEU A 17 -21.17 34.76 -30.06
CA LEU A 17 -20.11 35.40 -30.85
C LEU A 17 -19.71 34.56 -32.09
N LEU A 18 -19.40 35.29 -33.16
CA LEU A 18 -19.25 34.90 -34.57
C LEU A 18 -17.96 34.11 -34.92
N LEU A 19 -18.06 33.27 -35.95
CA LEU A 19 -16.96 32.62 -36.69
C LEU A 19 -16.12 33.63 -37.52
N PRO A 20 -14.90 33.27 -37.98
CA PRO A 20 -14.80 32.67 -39.33
C PRO A 20 -13.67 31.62 -39.58
N GLY A 21 -13.99 30.65 -40.45
CA GLY A 21 -13.07 29.93 -41.35
C GLY A 21 -12.38 28.68 -40.79
N GLY A 22 -12.43 27.46 -41.34
CA GLY A 22 -12.96 26.96 -42.61
C GLY A 22 -11.99 25.94 -43.23
N ARG A 23 -12.27 24.63 -43.08
CA ARG A 23 -12.02 23.53 -44.05
C ARG A 23 -12.73 22.25 -43.55
N PRO A 24 -13.48 21.51 -44.39
CA PRO A 24 -14.35 20.42 -43.94
C PRO A 24 -13.69 19.03 -44.05
N PRO A 25 -14.04 18.05 -43.21
CA PRO A 25 -13.84 16.64 -43.52
C PRO A 25 -15.07 16.05 -44.23
N LEU A 26 -14.79 15.09 -45.11
CA LEU A 26 -15.74 14.33 -45.92
C LEU A 26 -16.53 13.36 -45.02
N TRP A 27 -17.80 13.64 -44.73
CA TRP A 27 -18.80 12.62 -44.42
C TRP A 27 -20.19 13.09 -44.84
N LYS A 28 -20.66 12.58 -45.97
CA LYS A 28 -22.08 12.58 -46.34
C LYS A 28 -22.38 11.18 -46.88
N HIS A 29 -23.01 10.37 -46.02
CA HIS A 29 -24.12 9.48 -46.36
C HIS A 29 -24.46 8.66 -45.13
N MET A 30 -25.57 9.00 -44.47
CA MET A 30 -26.56 8.11 -43.85
C MET A 30 -27.35 8.88 -42.79
N GLU A 31 -28.32 9.67 -43.25
CA GLU A 31 -29.50 10.04 -42.45
C GLU A 31 -30.73 9.71 -43.28
N SER A 32 -31.51 8.73 -42.83
CA SER A 32 -32.95 8.61 -43.04
C SER A 32 -33.39 7.21 -42.58
N ILE A 33 -33.77 7.07 -41.31
CA ILE A 33 -34.96 6.30 -40.93
C ILE A 33 -35.59 7.02 -39.74
N GLY A 34 -36.71 7.70 -40.01
CA GLY A 34 -37.51 8.40 -39.03
C GLY A 34 -38.36 7.46 -38.17
N ALA A 35 -38.73 7.99 -37.00
CA ALA A 35 -39.72 7.43 -36.11
C ALA A 35 -41.08 7.25 -36.82
N VAL A 36 -41.72 6.09 -36.66
CA VAL A 36 -43.13 5.90 -37.01
C VAL A 36 -43.85 5.30 -35.80
N GLY A 37 -44.91 6.00 -35.40
CA GLY A 37 -45.68 5.75 -34.19
C GLY A 37 -46.53 4.48 -34.21
N LEU A 38 -46.81 4.05 -32.99
CA LEU A 38 -47.75 2.99 -32.64
C LEU A 38 -49.20 3.42 -32.96
N GLN A 39 -49.84 2.69 -33.87
CA GLN A 39 -51.29 2.55 -33.87
C GLN A 39 -51.65 1.05 -33.86
N GLN A 40 -52.46 0.69 -32.87
CA GLN A 40 -53.06 -0.62 -32.71
C GLN A 40 -53.92 -0.98 -33.94
N ARG A 41 -53.69 -2.16 -34.50
CA ARG A 41 -54.67 -2.86 -35.34
C ARG A 41 -54.72 -4.32 -34.93
N GLU A 42 -55.86 -4.72 -34.38
CA GLU A 42 -56.26 -6.11 -34.20
C GLU A 42 -56.33 -6.81 -35.56
N GLY A 43 -55.78 -8.03 -35.65
CA GLY A 43 -55.87 -8.88 -36.83
C GLY A 43 -54.75 -9.91 -36.88
N VAL A 44 -55.06 -11.15 -36.49
CA VAL A 44 -54.22 -12.34 -36.71
C VAL A 44 -54.01 -12.53 -38.22
N PRO A 45 -52.78 -12.65 -38.76
CA PRO A 45 -52.59 -13.12 -40.12
C PRO A 45 -52.16 -14.59 -40.13
N SER A 46 -52.99 -15.40 -40.79
CA SER A 46 -52.68 -16.74 -41.25
C SER A 46 -51.57 -16.73 -42.31
N CYS A 47 -50.64 -17.67 -42.18
CA CYS A 47 -49.51 -17.92 -43.07
C CYS A 47 -49.95 -18.01 -44.54
N SER A 48 -49.46 -17.10 -45.37
CA SER A 48 -49.61 -17.13 -46.83
C SER A 48 -48.22 -17.27 -47.45
N GLN A 49 -47.90 -18.46 -47.93
CA GLN A 49 -46.69 -18.72 -48.71
C GLN A 49 -46.76 -17.95 -50.04
N LYS A 50 -45.99 -16.86 -50.19
CA LYS A 50 -45.55 -16.34 -51.49
C LYS A 50 -44.41 -15.34 -51.30
N GLY A 51 -43.22 -15.74 -51.76
CA GLY A 51 -42.02 -14.91 -51.86
C GLY A 51 -40.96 -15.16 -50.78
N LEU A 52 -40.47 -16.41 -50.64
CA LEU A 52 -39.21 -16.65 -49.92
C LEU A 52 -38.01 -16.28 -50.81
N PRO A 53 -36.94 -15.67 -50.28
CA PRO A 53 -35.65 -15.60 -50.96
C PRO A 53 -35.09 -17.01 -51.22
N CYS A 54 -34.26 -17.16 -52.24
CA CYS A 54 -33.59 -18.42 -52.56
C CYS A 54 -32.72 -18.92 -51.38
N PRO A 55 -32.49 -20.24 -51.26
CA PRO A 55 -31.64 -20.83 -50.21
C PRO A 55 -30.19 -20.33 -50.17
N SER A 56 -29.69 -19.74 -51.26
CA SER A 56 -28.33 -19.17 -51.37
C SER A 56 -28.13 -17.93 -50.49
N ASP A 57 -29.15 -17.08 -50.38
CA ASP A 57 -29.01 -15.73 -49.79
C ASP A 57 -29.05 -15.78 -48.26
N SER A 58 -29.68 -16.81 -47.69
CA SER A 58 -29.80 -17.00 -46.23
C SER A 58 -28.46 -17.41 -45.60
N SER A 59 -27.66 -18.23 -46.30
CA SER A 59 -26.34 -18.64 -45.83
C SER A 59 -25.32 -17.50 -45.87
N GLU A 60 -25.45 -16.58 -46.85
CA GLU A 60 -24.57 -15.42 -46.99
C GLU A 60 -24.80 -14.41 -45.86
N LEU A 61 -26.07 -14.11 -45.52
CA LEU A 61 -26.44 -13.24 -44.40
C LEU A 61 -25.92 -13.74 -43.04
N VAL A 62 -26.00 -15.06 -42.80
CA VAL A 62 -25.43 -15.64 -41.57
C VAL A 62 -23.92 -15.47 -41.56
N LEU A 63 -23.22 -15.75 -42.67
CA LEU A 63 -21.78 -15.57 -42.76
C LEU A 63 -21.35 -14.11 -42.56
N GLU A 64 -22.07 -13.15 -43.14
CA GLU A 64 -21.82 -11.71 -42.92
C GLU A 64 -21.99 -11.31 -41.45
N CYS A 65 -23.02 -11.83 -40.77
CA CYS A 65 -23.22 -11.60 -39.34
C CYS A 65 -22.07 -12.20 -38.52
N LEU A 66 -21.70 -13.46 -38.78
CA LEU A 66 -20.62 -14.14 -38.06
C LEU A 66 -19.25 -13.50 -38.32
N GLN A 67 -19.05 -12.89 -39.50
CA GLN A 67 -17.81 -12.22 -39.85
C GLN A 67 -17.54 -11.00 -38.96
N GLN A 68 -18.59 -10.31 -38.48
CA GLN A 68 -18.45 -9.19 -37.53
C GLN A 68 -17.84 -9.64 -36.18
N PHE A 69 -18.00 -10.91 -35.80
CA PHE A 69 -17.45 -11.45 -34.55
C PHE A 69 -16.00 -11.97 -34.71
N LYS A 70 -15.47 -12.03 -35.93
CA LYS A 70 -14.10 -12.48 -36.16
C LYS A 70 -13.12 -11.36 -35.82
N VAL A 71 -12.28 -11.62 -34.82
CA VAL A 71 -11.18 -10.73 -34.43
C VAL A 71 -9.87 -11.31 -34.96
N THR A 72 -9.13 -10.48 -35.69
CA THR A 72 -7.82 -10.80 -36.26
C THR A 72 -6.70 -10.67 -35.23
N GLN A 73 -5.56 -11.34 -35.46
CA GLN A 73 -4.39 -11.21 -34.59
C GLN A 73 -3.92 -9.76 -34.45
N THR A 74 -3.94 -8.98 -35.54
CA THR A 74 -3.56 -7.57 -35.52
C THR A 74 -4.49 -6.74 -34.63
N GLN A 75 -5.81 -6.98 -34.68
CA GLN A 75 -6.75 -6.30 -33.78
C GLN A 75 -6.51 -6.69 -32.31
N LEU A 76 -6.22 -7.96 -32.03
CA LEU A 76 -5.89 -8.41 -30.67
C LEU A 76 -4.62 -7.75 -30.15
N GLN A 77 -3.57 -7.65 -30.97
CA GLN A 77 -2.32 -6.94 -30.63
C GLN A 77 -2.57 -5.45 -30.39
N GLN A 78 -3.39 -4.79 -31.21
CA GLN A 78 -3.76 -3.39 -31.00
C GLN A 78 -4.48 -3.17 -29.66
N ILE A 79 -5.41 -4.07 -29.31
CA ILE A 79 -6.11 -4.05 -28.02
C ILE A 79 -5.12 -4.26 -26.88
N GLN A 80 -4.24 -5.26 -26.97
CA GLN A 80 -3.19 -5.54 -25.99
C GLN A 80 -2.31 -4.30 -25.77
N THR A 81 -1.77 -3.70 -26.84
CA THR A 81 -0.91 -2.52 -26.75
C THR A 81 -1.65 -1.32 -26.15
N SER A 82 -2.89 -1.08 -26.57
CA SER A 82 -3.70 0.05 -26.07
C SER A 82 -4.05 -0.10 -24.60
N LEU A 83 -4.41 -1.32 -24.17
CA LEU A 83 -4.68 -1.63 -22.77
C LEU A 83 -3.42 -1.49 -21.93
N LEU A 84 -2.28 -2.05 -22.38
CA LEU A 84 -0.99 -1.91 -21.69
C LEU A 84 -0.62 -0.44 -21.49
N GLY A 85 -0.72 0.39 -22.53
CA GLY A 85 -0.46 1.83 -22.41
C GLY A 85 -1.41 2.52 -21.42
N SER A 86 -2.69 2.14 -21.40
CA SER A 86 -3.67 2.68 -20.46
C SER A 86 -3.38 2.28 -19.01
N MET A 87 -2.89 1.05 -18.79
CA MET A 87 -2.44 0.55 -17.48
C MET A 87 -1.23 1.34 -16.98
N GLU A 88 -0.22 1.56 -17.83
CA GLU A 88 0.99 2.30 -17.49
C GLU A 88 0.69 3.76 -17.14
N GLN A 89 -0.20 4.41 -17.88
CA GLN A 89 -0.66 5.78 -17.61
C GLN A 89 -1.36 5.88 -16.24
N ALA A 90 -2.27 4.94 -15.96
CA ALA A 90 -3.02 4.92 -14.70
C ALA A 90 -2.11 4.70 -13.49
N LEU A 91 -1.15 3.77 -13.59
CA LEU A 91 -0.16 3.50 -12.55
C LEU A 91 0.77 4.71 -12.29
N GLY A 92 1.19 5.40 -13.35
CA GLY A 92 2.11 6.54 -13.27
C GLY A 92 1.50 7.85 -12.72
N GLY A 93 0.19 7.87 -12.41
CA GLY A 93 -0.49 9.05 -11.86
C GLY A 93 -0.61 10.22 -12.85
N GLN A 94 -0.31 10.01 -14.14
CA GLN A 94 -0.43 11.03 -15.18
C GLN A 94 -1.82 10.96 -15.81
N ALA A 95 -2.79 11.67 -15.21
CA ALA A 95 -4.18 11.66 -15.65
C ALA A 95 -4.61 13.04 -16.15
N SER A 96 -4.30 13.37 -17.41
CA SER A 96 -5.08 14.35 -18.15
C SER A 96 -5.00 14.10 -19.66
N PRO A 97 -6.06 13.56 -20.30
CA PRO A 97 -7.31 13.07 -19.69
C PRO A 97 -7.09 11.80 -18.83
N ALA A 98 -8.07 11.47 -17.99
CA ALA A 98 -8.02 10.28 -17.14
C ALA A 98 -7.98 8.99 -17.98
N SER A 99 -7.14 8.03 -17.57
CA SER A 99 -7.06 6.71 -18.23
C SER A 99 -8.41 5.99 -18.19
N THR A 100 -8.72 5.24 -19.26
CA THR A 100 -9.94 4.42 -19.35
C THR A 100 -9.93 3.23 -18.38
N VAL A 101 -8.76 2.79 -17.92
CA VAL A 101 -8.61 1.75 -16.88
C VAL A 101 -8.09 2.35 -15.59
N ARG A 102 -8.49 1.79 -14.45
CA ARG A 102 -8.32 2.46 -13.16
C ARG A 102 -7.10 2.02 -12.36
N MET A 103 -6.64 0.77 -12.51
CA MET A 103 -5.46 0.23 -11.82
C MET A 103 -5.49 0.49 -10.30
N LEU A 104 -6.52 -0.02 -9.63
CA LEU A 104 -6.84 0.27 -8.24
C LEU A 104 -5.99 -0.59 -7.28
N PRO A 105 -5.19 0.00 -6.37
CA PRO A 105 -4.44 -0.75 -5.37
C PRO A 105 -5.37 -1.39 -4.34
N THR A 106 -5.11 -2.64 -3.97
CA THR A 106 -5.99 -3.40 -3.05
C THR A 106 -5.44 -3.51 -1.63
N TYR A 107 -4.26 -2.93 -1.36
CA TYR A 107 -3.54 -3.01 -0.08
C TYR A 107 -3.15 -4.44 0.35
N VAL A 108 -3.20 -5.40 -0.57
CA VAL A 108 -2.67 -6.76 -0.35
C VAL A 108 -1.23 -6.82 -0.86
N GLY A 109 -0.26 -6.91 0.05
CA GLY A 109 1.17 -6.77 -0.27
C GLY A 109 1.90 -8.06 -0.67
N SER A 110 1.29 -9.22 -0.46
CA SER A 110 1.90 -10.52 -0.75
C SER A 110 0.85 -11.59 -1.01
N THR A 111 1.24 -12.63 -1.75
CA THR A 111 0.48 -13.87 -1.87
C THR A 111 0.59 -14.70 -0.58
N PRO A 112 -0.31 -15.67 -0.37
CA PRO A 112 -0.31 -16.50 0.84
C PRO A 112 0.96 -17.33 0.94
N HIS A 113 1.40 -17.57 2.17
CA HIS A 113 2.64 -18.31 2.44
C HIS A 113 2.45 -19.51 3.37
N GLY A 114 1.20 -19.90 3.60
CA GLY A 114 0.80 -21.12 4.30
C GLY A 114 0.76 -21.00 5.83
N THR A 115 1.11 -19.84 6.40
CA THR A 115 1.06 -19.62 7.86
C THR A 115 -0.30 -19.11 8.34
N GLU A 116 -1.21 -18.84 7.40
CA GLU A 116 -2.54 -18.34 7.69
C GLU A 116 -3.34 -19.42 8.43
N GLN A 117 -3.86 -19.06 9.60
CA GLN A 117 -4.58 -19.96 10.48
C GLN A 117 -5.72 -19.22 11.17
N GLY A 118 -6.80 -19.94 11.48
CA GLY A 118 -7.98 -19.41 12.16
C GLY A 118 -9.28 -19.72 11.43
N ASP A 119 -10.37 -19.31 12.07
CA ASP A 119 -11.72 -19.45 11.54
C ASP A 119 -12.25 -18.09 11.10
N PHE A 120 -12.74 -18.02 9.87
CA PHE A 120 -13.16 -16.76 9.26
C PHE A 120 -14.53 -16.91 8.61
N LEU A 121 -15.35 -15.88 8.81
CA LEU A 121 -16.57 -15.70 8.03
C LEU A 121 -16.18 -14.99 6.73
N VAL A 122 -16.82 -15.37 5.62
CA VAL A 122 -16.65 -14.71 4.33
C VAL A 122 -18.03 -14.36 3.78
N LEU A 123 -18.18 -13.12 3.34
CA LEU A 123 -19.37 -12.64 2.63
C LEU A 123 -18.97 -12.30 1.21
N GLU A 124 -19.63 -12.90 0.23
CA GLU A 124 -19.43 -12.61 -1.19
C GLU A 124 -20.69 -11.96 -1.75
N LEU A 125 -20.58 -10.69 -2.15
CA LEU A 125 -21.66 -9.94 -2.76
C LEU A 125 -21.38 -9.69 -4.24
N GLY A 126 -22.38 -9.95 -5.08
CA GLY A 126 -22.21 -9.91 -6.53
C GLY A 126 -21.60 -11.21 -7.08
N ALA A 127 -21.75 -12.30 -6.32
CA ALA A 127 -21.47 -13.65 -6.78
C ALA A 127 -22.48 -14.08 -7.86
N THR A 128 -22.34 -15.32 -8.29
CA THR A 128 -23.02 -15.97 -9.41
C THR A 128 -24.49 -15.61 -9.61
N GLY A 129 -24.78 -14.61 -10.47
CA GLY A 129 -26.13 -14.35 -10.97
C GLY A 129 -27.02 -13.58 -10.00
N ALA A 130 -26.46 -12.50 -9.44
CA ALA A 130 -27.12 -11.70 -8.41
C ALA A 130 -27.42 -12.48 -7.13
N SER A 131 -26.46 -13.29 -6.70
CA SER A 131 -26.51 -13.97 -5.42
C SER A 131 -25.54 -13.33 -4.41
N LEU A 132 -25.84 -13.60 -3.16
CA LEU A 132 -25.01 -13.34 -2.01
C LEU A 132 -24.64 -14.68 -1.41
N ARG A 133 -23.35 -14.92 -1.16
CA ARG A 133 -22.88 -16.18 -0.56
C ARG A 133 -22.20 -15.89 0.76
N VAL A 134 -22.51 -16.70 1.76
CA VAL A 134 -21.84 -16.68 3.07
C VAL A 134 -21.06 -17.98 3.21
N LEU A 135 -19.79 -17.89 3.64
CA LEU A 135 -18.95 -19.04 3.90
C LEU A 135 -18.35 -19.00 5.31
N TRP A 136 -18.16 -20.18 5.89
CA TRP A 136 -17.28 -20.42 7.02
C TRP A 136 -16.03 -21.14 6.53
N VAL A 137 -14.87 -20.51 6.69
CA VAL A 137 -13.57 -21.04 6.25
C VAL A 137 -12.66 -21.24 7.46
N THR A 138 -12.18 -22.47 7.62
CA THR A 138 -11.14 -22.81 8.60
C THR A 138 -9.80 -22.96 7.89
N LEU A 139 -8.84 -22.13 8.26
CA LEU A 139 -7.44 -22.19 7.80
C LEU A 139 -6.60 -22.87 8.88
N MET A 140 -5.81 -23.88 8.48
CA MET A 140 -5.09 -24.75 9.41
C MET A 140 -3.58 -24.53 9.43
N GLY A 141 -3.06 -23.52 8.74
CA GLY A 141 -1.63 -23.31 8.55
C GLY A 141 -0.93 -24.46 7.82
N THR A 142 0.36 -24.65 8.07
CA THR A 142 1.22 -25.62 7.38
C THR A 142 1.09 -27.06 7.87
N GLU A 143 0.51 -27.30 9.04
CA GLU A 143 0.51 -28.62 9.71
C GLU A 143 -0.85 -29.33 9.68
N GLY A 144 -1.92 -28.67 9.23
CA GLY A 144 -3.26 -29.24 9.22
C GLY A 144 -3.79 -29.63 7.84
N HIS A 145 -4.78 -30.52 7.84
CA HIS A 145 -5.44 -30.96 6.61
C HIS A 145 -6.43 -29.90 6.14
N ARG A 146 -6.54 -29.73 4.82
CA ARG A 146 -7.49 -28.81 4.19
C ARG A 146 -8.93 -29.19 4.57
N MET A 147 -9.66 -28.25 5.14
CA MET A 147 -11.09 -28.42 5.46
C MET A 147 -11.95 -27.78 4.38
N GLU A 148 -13.03 -28.44 3.96
CA GLU A 148 -13.98 -27.83 3.03
C GLU A 148 -14.80 -26.72 3.70
N PRO A 149 -14.98 -25.56 3.03
CA PRO A 149 -15.77 -24.47 3.58
C PRO A 149 -17.23 -24.90 3.67
N ARG A 150 -17.92 -24.45 4.72
CA ARG A 150 -19.38 -24.50 4.75
C ARG A 150 -19.87 -23.27 4.03
N SER A 151 -20.82 -23.40 3.10
CA SER A 151 -21.35 -22.23 2.38
C SER A 151 -22.85 -22.30 2.18
N GLN A 152 -23.49 -21.14 2.17
CA GLN A 152 -24.90 -20.96 1.83
C GLN A 152 -25.04 -19.81 0.83
N GLU A 153 -25.83 -20.02 -0.22
CA GLU A 153 -26.10 -19.04 -1.26
C GLU A 153 -27.53 -18.50 -1.11
N PHE A 154 -27.68 -17.20 -1.27
CA PHE A 154 -28.92 -16.45 -1.12
C PHE A 154 -29.19 -15.67 -2.40
N VAL A 155 -30.37 -15.82 -2.97
CA VAL A 155 -30.78 -15.05 -4.15
C VAL A 155 -31.11 -13.64 -3.71
N ILE A 156 -30.51 -12.63 -4.35
CA ILE A 156 -30.81 -11.22 -4.06
C ILE A 156 -32.03 -10.82 -4.89
N PRO A 157 -33.14 -10.38 -4.27
CA PRO A 157 -34.31 -9.94 -5.03
C PRO A 157 -34.00 -8.71 -5.89
N PRO A 158 -34.56 -8.58 -7.12
CA PRO A 158 -34.33 -7.43 -7.99
C PRO A 158 -34.63 -6.08 -7.34
N GLU A 159 -35.65 -6.00 -6.49
CA GLU A 159 -36.01 -4.81 -5.72
C GLU A 159 -34.92 -4.39 -4.72
N VAL A 160 -34.11 -5.34 -4.22
CA VAL A 160 -32.97 -5.05 -3.34
C VAL A 160 -31.79 -4.54 -4.16
N MET A 161 -31.52 -5.14 -5.33
CA MET A 161 -30.43 -4.72 -6.23
C MET A 161 -30.62 -3.30 -6.81
N LEU A 162 -31.86 -2.88 -6.98
CA LEU A 162 -32.24 -1.59 -7.56
C LEU A 162 -32.78 -0.60 -6.52
N GLY A 163 -32.89 -1.02 -5.26
CA GLY A 163 -33.44 -0.25 -4.15
C GLY A 163 -32.40 0.63 -3.43
N PRO A 164 -32.72 1.11 -2.22
CA PRO A 164 -31.76 1.86 -1.40
C PRO A 164 -30.61 0.97 -0.92
N GLY A 165 -29.41 1.54 -0.82
CA GLY A 165 -28.22 0.86 -0.29
C GLY A 165 -28.43 0.23 1.07
N GLN A 166 -29.15 0.93 1.96
CA GLN A 166 -29.52 0.40 3.27
C GLN A 166 -30.23 -0.96 3.16
N GLN A 167 -31.15 -1.13 2.20
CA GLN A 167 -31.89 -2.38 2.02
C GLN A 167 -30.96 -3.52 1.59
N LEU A 168 -29.99 -3.26 0.71
CA LEU A 168 -28.99 -4.24 0.30
C LEU A 168 -28.12 -4.71 1.47
N PHE A 169 -27.61 -3.78 2.27
CA PHE A 169 -26.74 -4.14 3.39
C PHE A 169 -27.51 -4.75 4.57
N ASP A 170 -28.76 -4.33 4.80
CA ASP A 170 -29.64 -4.98 5.79
C ASP A 170 -29.99 -6.42 5.34
N PHE A 171 -30.21 -6.65 4.05
CA PHE A 171 -30.36 -8.00 3.48
C PHE A 171 -29.10 -8.85 3.71
N ALA A 172 -27.91 -8.29 3.45
CA ALA A 172 -26.65 -8.99 3.71
C ALA A 172 -26.45 -9.35 5.19
N ALA A 173 -26.76 -8.42 6.11
CA ALA A 173 -26.70 -8.67 7.55
C ALA A 173 -27.72 -9.74 8.01
N HIS A 174 -28.88 -9.79 7.37
CA HIS A 174 -29.86 -10.85 7.60
C HIS A 174 -29.33 -12.22 7.15
N CYS A 175 -28.78 -12.33 5.93
CA CYS A 175 -28.18 -13.57 5.42
C CYS A 175 -27.02 -14.07 6.30
N LEU A 176 -26.18 -13.16 6.80
CA LEU A 176 -25.13 -13.51 7.77
C LEU A 176 -25.73 -14.14 9.05
N SER A 177 -26.81 -13.56 9.57
CA SER A 177 -27.48 -14.08 10.77
C SER A 177 -28.11 -15.45 10.50
N GLU A 178 -28.84 -15.60 9.40
CA GLU A 178 -29.47 -16.86 9.02
C GLU A 178 -28.44 -17.99 8.85
N PHE A 179 -27.30 -17.69 8.23
CA PHE A 179 -26.20 -18.65 8.10
C PHE A 179 -25.65 -19.08 9.46
N LEU A 180 -25.42 -18.14 10.38
CA LEU A 180 -24.88 -18.42 11.72
C LEU A 180 -25.89 -19.17 12.62
N ASP A 181 -27.18 -18.93 12.43
CA ASP A 181 -28.26 -19.69 13.09
C ASP A 181 -28.28 -21.15 12.59
N ALA A 182 -28.11 -21.35 11.28
CA ALA A 182 -28.07 -22.68 10.67
C ALA A 182 -26.78 -23.46 10.99
N PHE A 183 -25.67 -22.75 11.18
CA PHE A 183 -24.36 -23.32 11.50
C PHE A 183 -23.76 -22.68 12.75
N PRO A 184 -24.22 -23.05 13.96
CA PRO A 184 -23.74 -22.46 15.20
C PRO A 184 -22.23 -22.64 15.36
N VAL A 185 -21.54 -21.54 15.64
CA VAL A 185 -20.09 -21.49 15.87
C VAL A 185 -19.81 -21.15 17.32
N SER A 186 -18.70 -21.67 17.86
CA SER A 186 -18.34 -21.51 19.28
C SER A 186 -17.79 -20.13 19.64
N THR A 187 -17.40 -19.34 18.64
CA THR A 187 -16.68 -18.07 18.81
C THR A 187 -17.65 -16.89 18.91
N GLN A 188 -17.44 -16.00 19.88
CA GLN A 188 -18.30 -14.82 20.10
C GLN A 188 -17.91 -13.61 19.24
N ASP A 189 -16.61 -13.48 18.91
CA ASP A 189 -16.10 -12.38 18.09
C ASP A 189 -15.71 -12.92 16.70
N LEU A 190 -16.55 -12.65 15.71
CA LEU A 190 -16.41 -13.19 14.36
C LEU A 190 -15.68 -12.20 13.45
N GLN A 191 -14.65 -12.67 12.77
CA GLN A 191 -13.91 -11.87 11.78
C GLN A 191 -14.45 -12.16 10.39
N LEU A 192 -14.86 -11.10 9.68
CA LEU A 192 -15.47 -11.16 8.36
C LEU A 192 -14.53 -10.61 7.30
N GLY A 193 -14.27 -11.43 6.29
CA GLY A 193 -13.78 -11.00 4.98
C GLY A 193 -14.93 -10.70 4.03
N PHE A 194 -14.91 -9.53 3.40
CA PHE A 194 -15.96 -9.10 2.48
C PHE A 194 -15.44 -9.10 1.03
N SER A 195 -15.87 -10.07 0.23
CA SER A 195 -15.66 -10.06 -1.21
C SER A 195 -16.72 -9.17 -1.87
N PHE A 196 -16.29 -8.03 -2.39
CA PHE A 196 -17.16 -7.02 -3.00
C PHE A 196 -16.67 -6.71 -4.42
N SER A 197 -17.28 -7.39 -5.40
CA SER A 197 -16.82 -7.44 -6.79
C SER A 197 -17.19 -6.21 -7.63
N PHE A 198 -16.97 -5.01 -7.09
CA PHE A 198 -17.24 -3.75 -7.76
C PHE A 198 -16.03 -2.81 -7.70
N PRO A 199 -15.89 -1.88 -8.65
CA PRO A 199 -14.79 -0.92 -8.65
C PRO A 199 -14.83 -0.04 -7.40
N CYS A 200 -13.82 -0.16 -6.54
CA CYS A 200 -13.74 0.60 -5.30
C CYS A 200 -12.38 1.28 -5.10
N HIS A 201 -12.42 2.52 -4.60
CA HIS A 201 -11.23 3.21 -4.13
C HIS A 201 -10.96 2.77 -2.69
N GLN A 202 -9.92 1.93 -2.51
CA GLN A 202 -9.49 1.48 -1.20
C GLN A 202 -8.46 2.44 -0.62
N THR A 203 -8.50 2.62 0.70
CA THR A 203 -7.47 3.37 1.46
C THR A 203 -6.85 2.53 2.58
N GLY A 204 -7.23 1.25 2.62
CA GLY A 204 -6.80 0.24 3.58
C GLY A 204 -7.58 -1.05 3.32
N LEU A 205 -7.17 -2.14 3.99
CA LEU A 205 -7.86 -3.43 3.85
C LEU A 205 -9.30 -3.39 4.37
N ASP A 206 -9.62 -2.51 5.32
CA ASP A 206 -10.93 -2.42 5.97
C ASP A 206 -11.72 -1.15 5.60
N ARG A 207 -11.33 -0.46 4.51
CA ARG A 207 -11.95 0.79 4.04
C ARG A 207 -12.01 0.84 2.53
N SER A 208 -13.21 0.91 1.97
CA SER A 208 -13.42 0.81 0.52
C SER A 208 -14.60 1.62 0.07
N THR A 209 -14.34 2.66 -0.73
CA THR A 209 -15.37 3.56 -1.26
C THR A 209 -15.82 3.09 -2.63
N LEU A 210 -17.10 2.77 -2.80
CA LEU A 210 -17.63 2.37 -4.11
C LEU A 210 -17.51 3.52 -5.10
N ILE A 211 -16.92 3.28 -6.28
CA ILE A 211 -16.81 4.30 -7.33
C ILE A 211 -18.07 4.31 -8.19
N SER A 212 -18.51 3.14 -8.65
CA SER A 212 -19.64 3.02 -9.57
C SER A 212 -20.19 1.59 -9.56
N TRP A 213 -21.51 1.44 -9.64
CA TRP A 213 -22.15 0.14 -9.80
C TRP A 213 -21.94 -0.47 -11.20
N THR A 214 -21.91 -1.80 -11.25
CA THR A 214 -21.84 -2.59 -12.49
C THR A 214 -22.74 -3.83 -12.35
N LYS A 215 -22.73 -4.75 -13.34
CA LYS A 215 -23.29 -6.11 -13.23
C LYS A 215 -24.77 -6.19 -12.82
N GLY A 216 -25.56 -5.16 -13.12
CA GLY A 216 -26.99 -5.14 -12.82
C GLY A 216 -27.41 -4.45 -11.53
N PHE A 217 -26.46 -4.01 -10.70
CA PHE A 217 -26.75 -3.28 -9.46
C PHE A 217 -26.93 -1.78 -9.74
N ARG A 218 -27.78 -1.12 -8.95
CA ARG A 218 -27.94 0.34 -8.99
C ARG A 218 -28.48 0.89 -7.66
N CYS A 219 -27.95 0.42 -6.54
CA CYS A 219 -28.48 0.82 -5.24
C CYS A 219 -28.18 2.29 -4.92
N SER A 220 -29.20 3.07 -4.57
CA SER A 220 -29.03 4.50 -4.26
C SER A 220 -28.33 4.71 -2.91
N GLY A 221 -27.45 5.69 -2.80
CA GLY A 221 -26.78 6.02 -1.53
C GLY A 221 -25.61 5.10 -1.17
N VAL A 222 -25.00 4.45 -2.16
CA VAL A 222 -23.80 3.60 -1.96
C VAL A 222 -22.58 4.13 -2.72
N GLU A 223 -22.74 4.59 -3.96
CA GLU A 223 -21.65 5.22 -4.71
C GLU A 223 -21.11 6.44 -3.92
N GLY A 224 -19.79 6.58 -3.87
CA GLY A 224 -19.10 7.58 -3.06
C GLY A 224 -19.06 7.30 -1.55
N HIS A 225 -19.59 6.17 -1.07
CA HIS A 225 -19.62 5.81 0.35
C HIS A 225 -18.79 4.55 0.63
N ASP A 226 -18.31 4.45 1.89
CA ASP A 226 -17.54 3.30 2.37
C ASP A 226 -18.44 2.08 2.59
N VAL A 227 -18.30 1.06 1.74
CA VAL A 227 -19.13 -0.15 1.79
C VAL A 227 -18.87 -1.00 3.02
N VAL A 228 -17.68 -0.90 3.61
CA VAL A 228 -17.36 -1.58 4.87
C VAL A 228 -18.14 -0.94 6.00
N GLN A 229 -18.22 0.40 6.03
CA GLN A 229 -19.01 1.11 7.04
C GLN A 229 -20.50 0.83 6.88
N LEU A 230 -21.02 0.82 5.65
CA LEU A 230 -22.43 0.50 5.38
C LEU A 230 -22.80 -0.90 5.86
N LEU A 231 -21.93 -1.89 5.65
CA LEU A 231 -22.11 -3.25 6.14
C LEU A 231 -22.00 -3.34 7.67
N ARG A 232 -21.00 -2.68 8.29
CA ARG A 232 -20.86 -2.60 9.75
C ARG A 232 -22.12 -1.99 10.40
N ASP A 233 -22.66 -0.93 9.82
CA ASP A 233 -23.87 -0.29 10.32
C ASP A 233 -25.09 -1.21 10.20
N ALA A 234 -25.19 -2.00 9.12
CA ALA A 234 -26.26 -2.99 8.94
C ALA A 234 -26.16 -4.15 9.95
N ILE A 235 -24.96 -4.71 10.14
CA ILE A 235 -24.70 -5.73 11.16
C ILE A 235 -25.08 -5.20 12.55
N LYS A 236 -24.70 -3.96 12.86
CA LYS A 236 -25.03 -3.32 14.14
C LYS A 236 -26.54 -3.09 14.31
N ARG A 237 -27.26 -2.69 13.26
CA ARG A 237 -28.73 -2.56 13.29
C ARG A 237 -29.41 -3.90 13.52
N GLN A 238 -28.91 -4.96 12.89
CA GLN A 238 -29.42 -6.33 13.05
C GLN A 238 -29.19 -6.83 14.49
N GLY A 239 -28.00 -6.58 15.04
CA GLY A 239 -27.70 -6.74 16.48
C GLY A 239 -27.64 -8.17 17.01
N ALA A 240 -27.72 -9.19 16.14
CA ALA A 240 -27.76 -10.60 16.51
C ALA A 240 -26.37 -11.17 16.88
N TYR A 241 -25.32 -10.73 16.19
CA TYR A 241 -23.95 -11.25 16.33
C TYR A 241 -22.93 -10.12 16.36
N ASN A 242 -21.81 -10.34 17.06
CA ASN A 242 -20.66 -9.44 17.02
C ASN A 242 -19.73 -9.84 15.87
N ILE A 243 -19.87 -9.17 14.73
CA ILE A 243 -19.08 -9.43 13.52
C ILE A 243 -18.26 -8.19 13.19
N ASP A 244 -16.94 -8.36 13.13
CA ASP A 244 -16.00 -7.31 12.71
C ASP A 244 -15.56 -7.54 11.26
N VAL A 245 -15.78 -6.54 10.41
CA VAL A 245 -15.34 -6.57 9.01
C VAL A 245 -13.90 -6.12 8.96
N VAL A 246 -12.98 -7.07 8.80
CA VAL A 246 -11.53 -6.81 8.91
C VAL A 246 -10.86 -6.62 7.55
N ALA A 247 -11.50 -7.10 6.48
CA ALA A 247 -10.98 -6.98 5.12
C ALA A 247 -12.12 -6.86 4.11
N VAL A 248 -11.89 -6.08 3.06
CA VAL A 248 -12.69 -6.05 1.84
C VAL A 248 -11.78 -6.21 0.63
N VAL A 249 -12.15 -7.10 -0.28
CA VAL A 249 -11.36 -7.45 -1.46
C VAL A 249 -12.26 -7.63 -2.69
N ASN A 250 -11.67 -7.46 -3.87
CA ASN A 250 -12.31 -7.83 -5.13
C ASN A 250 -12.27 -9.36 -5.34
N ASP A 251 -13.21 -9.91 -6.10
CA ASP A 251 -13.27 -11.35 -6.40
C ASP A 251 -12.03 -11.86 -7.15
N THR A 252 -11.39 -11.05 -7.98
CA THR A 252 -10.13 -11.43 -8.63
C THR A 252 -9.02 -11.65 -7.62
N VAL A 253 -8.97 -10.82 -6.56
CA VAL A 253 -7.99 -10.95 -5.48
C VAL A 253 -8.27 -12.21 -4.67
N GLY A 254 -9.54 -12.45 -4.29
CA GLY A 254 -9.94 -13.69 -3.64
C GLY A 254 -9.61 -14.93 -4.47
N THR A 255 -9.83 -14.86 -5.79
CA THR A 255 -9.46 -15.92 -6.74
C THR A 255 -7.97 -16.20 -6.73
N MET A 256 -7.12 -15.17 -6.85
CA MET A 256 -5.66 -15.29 -6.82
C MET A 256 -5.14 -15.84 -5.49
N MET A 257 -5.70 -15.38 -4.37
CA MET A 257 -5.30 -15.77 -3.02
C MET A 257 -5.79 -17.17 -2.65
N GLY A 258 -6.83 -17.69 -3.30
CA GLY A 258 -7.42 -18.98 -2.98
C GLY A 258 -6.79 -20.16 -3.72
N CYS A 259 -5.93 -19.91 -4.71
CA CYS A 259 -5.29 -20.96 -5.48
C CYS A 259 -4.21 -21.69 -4.69
N GLU A 260 -4.15 -23.00 -4.87
CA GLU A 260 -3.10 -23.81 -4.25
C GLU A 260 -1.72 -23.43 -4.80
N PRO A 261 -0.67 -23.42 -3.96
CA PRO A 261 0.69 -23.27 -4.42
C PRO A 261 1.03 -24.35 -5.47
N GLY A 262 1.20 -23.94 -6.72
CA GLY A 262 1.65 -24.81 -7.81
C GLY A 262 3.17 -24.83 -7.97
N VAL A 263 3.64 -25.21 -9.17
CA VAL A 263 5.07 -25.22 -9.53
C VAL A 263 5.65 -23.80 -9.64
N GLY A 264 4.82 -22.77 -9.78
CA GLY A 264 5.22 -21.37 -9.91
C GLY A 264 4.34 -20.40 -9.09
N PRO A 265 4.76 -19.13 -8.95
CA PRO A 265 4.02 -18.14 -8.17
C PRO A 265 2.71 -17.76 -8.88
N CYS A 266 1.60 -17.81 -8.15
CA CYS A 266 0.29 -17.35 -8.63
C CYS A 266 0.15 -15.85 -8.35
N GLU A 267 0.43 -15.04 -9.36
CA GLU A 267 0.48 -13.57 -9.22
C GLU A 267 -0.54 -12.84 -10.11
N VAL A 268 -1.47 -13.58 -10.72
CA VAL A 268 -2.60 -13.03 -11.47
C VAL A 268 -3.88 -13.75 -11.07
N GLY A 269 -4.93 -12.98 -10.78
CA GLY A 269 -6.30 -13.47 -10.64
C GLY A 269 -7.14 -13.00 -11.81
N LEU A 270 -7.80 -13.91 -12.51
CA LEU A 270 -8.66 -13.66 -13.66
C LEU A 270 -10.06 -14.20 -13.39
N VAL A 271 -11.05 -13.31 -13.42
CA VAL A 271 -12.46 -13.69 -13.26
C VAL A 271 -13.23 -13.44 -14.55
N VAL A 272 -13.98 -14.46 -14.99
CA VAL A 272 -14.99 -14.36 -16.05
C VAL A 272 -16.26 -15.06 -15.54
N ASP A 273 -17.15 -14.27 -14.93
CA ASP A 273 -18.45 -14.71 -14.41
C ASP A 273 -19.55 -13.78 -14.92
N THR A 274 -20.28 -13.09 -14.03
CA THR A 274 -21.31 -12.12 -14.40
C THR A 274 -20.69 -10.95 -15.18
N GLY A 275 -19.52 -10.49 -14.73
CA GLY A 275 -18.63 -9.57 -15.46
C GLY A 275 -17.28 -10.22 -15.74
N THR A 276 -16.28 -9.40 -16.08
CA THR A 276 -14.90 -9.85 -16.23
C THR A 276 -13.93 -8.82 -15.66
N ASN A 277 -12.91 -9.29 -14.95
CA ASN A 277 -11.83 -8.45 -14.43
C ASN A 277 -10.57 -9.29 -14.20
N ALA A 278 -9.44 -8.61 -13.99
CA ALA A 278 -8.22 -9.23 -13.48
C ALA A 278 -7.56 -8.37 -12.40
N CYS A 279 -6.77 -9.01 -11.56
CA CYS A 279 -5.78 -8.36 -10.70
C CYS A 279 -4.41 -9.03 -10.85
N TYR A 280 -3.35 -8.34 -10.46
CA TYR A 280 -2.01 -8.91 -10.43
C TYR A 280 -1.11 -8.25 -9.37
N MET A 281 0.04 -8.87 -9.06
CA MET A 281 1.03 -8.33 -8.12
C MET A 281 2.03 -7.38 -8.80
N GLU A 282 1.84 -6.07 -8.62
CA GLU A 282 2.71 -5.00 -9.14
C GLU A 282 3.79 -4.62 -8.11
N GLU A 283 4.91 -4.07 -8.57
CA GLU A 283 5.90 -3.45 -7.67
C GLU A 283 5.36 -2.13 -7.12
N ALA A 284 5.42 -1.93 -5.80
CA ALA A 284 4.83 -0.75 -5.16
C ALA A 284 5.40 0.57 -5.72
N ARG A 285 6.69 0.59 -6.06
CA ARG A 285 7.38 1.72 -6.74
C ARG A 285 6.77 2.17 -8.07
N HIS A 286 5.98 1.31 -8.74
CA HIS A 286 5.30 1.66 -9.99
C HIS A 286 3.93 2.28 -9.77
N VAL A 287 3.41 2.28 -8.54
CA VAL A 287 2.05 2.70 -8.21
C VAL A 287 2.09 4.08 -7.56
N ALA A 288 1.95 5.14 -8.36
CA ALA A 288 2.18 6.52 -7.92
C ALA A 288 1.27 7.01 -6.78
N VAL A 289 0.12 6.36 -6.57
CA VAL A 289 -0.83 6.72 -5.50
C VAL A 289 -0.43 6.16 -4.12
N LEU A 290 0.55 5.26 -4.05
CA LEU A 290 1.03 4.73 -2.77
C LEU A 290 2.14 5.61 -2.18
N ASP A 291 2.07 5.83 -0.86
CA ASP A 291 3.11 6.56 -0.12
C ASP A 291 4.40 5.73 0.08
N GLU A 292 4.28 4.40 0.06
CA GLU A 292 5.39 3.46 0.27
C GLU A 292 5.78 2.79 -1.06
N ASP A 293 7.06 2.91 -1.43
CA ASP A 293 7.61 2.37 -2.69
C ASP A 293 8.24 0.98 -2.55
N ARG A 294 8.19 0.40 -1.34
CA ARG A 294 8.82 -0.88 -1.01
C ARG A 294 7.86 -2.06 -1.17
N GLY A 295 8.39 -3.16 -1.68
CA GLY A 295 7.66 -4.41 -1.82
C GLY A 295 6.69 -4.37 -2.99
N ARG A 296 5.61 -5.14 -2.85
CA ARG A 296 4.61 -5.35 -3.91
C ARG A 296 3.24 -5.02 -3.40
N VAL A 297 2.32 -4.80 -4.33
CA VAL A 297 0.90 -4.58 -4.03
C VAL A 297 0.06 -5.24 -5.12
N CYS A 298 -1.02 -5.89 -4.71
CA CYS A 298 -2.00 -6.37 -5.67
C CYS A 298 -2.78 -5.16 -6.22
N VAL A 299 -2.94 -5.13 -7.55
CA VAL A 299 -3.66 -4.07 -8.27
C VAL A 299 -4.82 -4.71 -9.02
N SER A 300 -6.04 -4.21 -8.80
CA SER A 300 -7.21 -4.53 -9.63
C SER A 300 -7.16 -3.69 -10.90
N VAL A 301 -7.17 -4.33 -12.06
CA VAL A 301 -7.05 -3.63 -13.34
C VAL A 301 -8.30 -2.81 -13.64
N GLU A 302 -9.49 -3.33 -13.28
CA GLU A 302 -10.80 -2.78 -13.66
C GLU A 302 -10.90 -2.55 -15.17
N TRP A 303 -10.48 -3.55 -15.96
CA TRP A 303 -10.46 -3.43 -17.43
C TRP A 303 -11.84 -3.37 -18.07
N GLY A 304 -12.92 -3.54 -17.30
CA GLY A 304 -14.27 -3.54 -17.83
C GLY A 304 -14.61 -2.22 -18.53
N SER A 305 -14.07 -1.11 -18.02
CA SER A 305 -14.19 0.25 -18.57
C SER A 305 -13.19 0.56 -19.69
N PHE A 306 -12.38 -0.41 -20.12
CA PHE A 306 -11.48 -0.19 -21.24
C PHE A 306 -12.27 0.16 -22.50
N GLY A 307 -11.85 1.22 -23.21
CA GLY A 307 -12.34 1.52 -24.55
C GLY A 307 -13.66 2.27 -24.67
N ASP A 308 -13.89 3.28 -23.82
CA ASP A 308 -14.99 4.22 -24.05
C ASP A 308 -14.75 5.15 -25.28
N ASP A 309 -13.51 5.18 -25.81
CA ASP A 309 -13.07 5.84 -27.07
C ASP A 309 -12.36 4.86 -28.07
N GLU A 310 -12.09 5.34 -29.30
CA GLU A 310 -11.61 4.72 -30.57
C GLU A 310 -10.97 3.31 -30.58
N ALA A 311 -10.28 2.88 -29.52
CA ALA A 311 -9.52 1.62 -29.45
C ALA A 311 -10.38 0.36 -29.67
N LEU A 312 -11.64 0.34 -29.22
CA LEU A 312 -12.55 -0.78 -29.43
C LEU A 312 -13.35 -0.69 -30.74
N GLY A 313 -13.34 0.47 -31.41
CA GLY A 313 -14.12 0.73 -32.62
C GLY A 313 -14.04 -0.38 -33.67
N PRO A 314 -12.84 -0.93 -33.99
CA PRO A 314 -12.70 -1.99 -34.99
C PRO A 314 -13.28 -3.36 -34.61
N VAL A 315 -13.62 -3.60 -33.34
CA VAL A 315 -14.14 -4.91 -32.86
C VAL A 315 -15.59 -4.84 -32.36
N LEU A 316 -16.15 -3.63 -32.20
CA LEU A 316 -17.55 -3.42 -31.85
C LEU A 316 -18.45 -3.74 -33.04
N THR A 317 -19.49 -4.52 -32.78
CA THR A 317 -20.50 -4.89 -33.76
C THR A 317 -21.77 -4.09 -33.52
N THR A 318 -22.68 -4.16 -34.50
CA THR A 318 -24.03 -3.59 -34.35
C THR A 318 -24.79 -4.17 -33.14
N PHE A 319 -24.54 -5.43 -32.79
CA PHE A 319 -25.14 -6.11 -31.64
C PHE A 319 -24.58 -5.60 -30.31
N ASP A 320 -23.29 -5.29 -30.24
CA ASP A 320 -22.68 -4.71 -29.04
C ASP A 320 -23.24 -3.31 -28.77
N HIS A 321 -23.43 -2.49 -29.81
CA HIS A 321 -24.07 -1.19 -29.68
C HIS A 321 -25.53 -1.27 -29.25
N ALA A 322 -26.28 -2.26 -29.74
CA ALA A 322 -27.66 -2.50 -29.33
C ALA A 322 -27.73 -2.91 -27.85
N LEU A 323 -26.88 -3.87 -27.43
CA LEU A 323 -26.79 -4.31 -26.04
C LEU A 323 -26.39 -3.16 -25.10
N ASP A 324 -25.38 -2.37 -25.49
CA ASP A 324 -24.90 -1.23 -24.70
C ASP A 324 -26.02 -0.19 -24.48
N ARG A 325 -26.74 0.18 -25.54
CA ARG A 325 -27.82 1.17 -25.49
C ARG A 325 -28.95 0.78 -24.55
N GLU A 326 -29.28 -0.51 -24.49
CA GLU A 326 -30.36 -1.03 -23.64
C GLU A 326 -29.87 -1.47 -22.24
N SER A 327 -28.56 -1.42 -21.98
CA SER A 327 -28.00 -1.77 -20.69
C SER A 327 -28.37 -0.77 -19.59
N LEU A 328 -28.14 -1.14 -18.32
CA LEU A 328 -28.38 -0.24 -17.19
C LEU A 328 -27.39 0.93 -17.13
N ASN A 329 -26.25 0.78 -17.79
CA ASN A 329 -25.14 1.71 -17.85
C ASN A 329 -24.69 1.96 -19.31
N PRO A 330 -25.52 2.60 -20.16
CA PRO A 330 -25.16 2.84 -21.56
C PRO A 330 -23.89 3.66 -21.68
N GLY A 331 -22.99 3.24 -22.57
CA GLY A 331 -21.73 3.91 -22.84
C GLY A 331 -20.60 3.60 -21.85
N ALA A 332 -20.86 2.82 -20.80
CA ALA A 332 -19.85 2.38 -19.84
C ALA A 332 -19.64 0.87 -19.89
N GLN A 333 -18.49 0.39 -19.40
CA GLN A 333 -18.17 -1.04 -19.30
C GLN A 333 -18.26 -1.81 -20.64
N ARG A 334 -17.95 -1.16 -21.78
CA ARG A 334 -18.13 -1.77 -23.12
C ARG A 334 -17.28 -3.00 -23.33
N PHE A 335 -16.05 -3.02 -22.81
CA PHE A 335 -15.19 -4.19 -22.89
C PHE A 335 -15.76 -5.38 -22.10
N GLU A 336 -16.26 -5.11 -20.89
CA GLU A 336 -16.94 -6.12 -20.07
C GLU A 336 -18.16 -6.72 -20.80
N LYS A 337 -18.95 -5.88 -21.46
CA LYS A 337 -20.16 -6.29 -22.20
C LYS A 337 -19.92 -7.27 -23.35
N MET A 338 -18.71 -7.32 -23.89
CA MET A 338 -18.34 -8.28 -24.94
C MET A 338 -17.86 -9.63 -24.40
N ILE A 339 -17.64 -9.76 -23.09
CA ILE A 339 -16.94 -10.91 -22.48
C ILE A 339 -17.74 -11.52 -21.31
N GLY A 340 -18.31 -10.69 -20.44
CA GLY A 340 -18.98 -11.12 -19.21
C GLY A 340 -20.23 -11.96 -19.47
N GLY A 341 -20.42 -13.01 -18.68
CA GLY A 341 -21.50 -13.98 -18.82
C GLY A 341 -22.92 -13.42 -18.70
N LEU A 342 -23.09 -12.25 -18.06
CA LEU A 342 -24.36 -11.52 -18.04
C LEU A 342 -24.81 -11.11 -19.46
N TYR A 343 -23.86 -10.88 -20.36
CA TYR A 343 -24.09 -10.25 -21.66
C TYR A 343 -24.03 -11.24 -22.82
N LEU A 344 -23.26 -12.33 -22.70
CA LEU A 344 -23.06 -13.30 -23.79
C LEU A 344 -24.36 -13.95 -24.29
N GLY A 345 -25.26 -14.32 -23.37
CA GLY A 345 -26.58 -14.87 -23.74
C GLY A 345 -27.45 -13.85 -24.48
N GLU A 346 -27.40 -12.59 -24.07
CA GLU A 346 -28.14 -11.50 -24.71
C GLU A 346 -27.58 -11.16 -26.10
N LEU A 347 -26.26 -11.20 -26.28
CA LEU A 347 -25.64 -11.05 -27.61
C LEU A 347 -26.12 -12.14 -28.56
N VAL A 348 -26.15 -13.40 -28.11
CA VAL A 348 -26.69 -14.52 -28.91
C VAL A 348 -28.15 -14.24 -29.25
N ARG A 349 -28.99 -13.85 -28.28
CA ARG A 349 -30.40 -13.51 -28.52
C ARG A 349 -30.58 -12.42 -29.57
N LEU A 350 -29.80 -11.34 -29.50
CA LEU A 350 -29.84 -10.23 -30.45
C LEU A 350 -29.50 -10.69 -31.87
N VAL A 351 -28.48 -11.54 -32.03
CA VAL A 351 -28.10 -12.12 -33.32
C VAL A 351 -29.21 -13.03 -33.85
N LEU A 352 -29.76 -13.91 -33.01
CA LEU A 352 -30.85 -14.81 -33.41
C LEU A 352 -32.12 -14.05 -33.80
N ALA A 353 -32.49 -13.01 -33.05
CA ALA A 353 -33.62 -12.15 -33.39
C ALA A 353 -33.42 -11.43 -34.73
N HIS A 354 -32.21 -10.92 -34.99
CA HIS A 354 -31.87 -10.28 -36.25
C HIS A 354 -31.97 -11.24 -37.45
N LEU A 355 -31.36 -12.42 -37.33
CA LEU A 355 -31.39 -13.44 -38.39
C LEU A 355 -32.81 -13.96 -38.64
N ALA A 356 -33.62 -14.11 -37.59
CA ALA A 356 -35.03 -14.46 -37.70
C ALA A 356 -35.81 -13.36 -38.44
N GLN A 357 -35.66 -12.09 -38.06
CA GLN A 357 -36.32 -10.97 -38.74
C GLN A 357 -35.92 -10.82 -40.22
N ARG A 358 -34.72 -11.27 -40.58
CA ARG A 358 -34.20 -11.29 -41.96
C ARG A 358 -34.61 -12.52 -42.76
N GLY A 359 -35.34 -13.47 -42.17
CA GLY A 359 -35.75 -14.71 -42.85
C GLY A 359 -34.68 -15.80 -42.92
N ALA A 360 -33.50 -15.57 -42.32
CA ALA A 360 -32.36 -16.50 -42.39
C ALA A 360 -32.45 -17.64 -41.36
N LEU A 361 -33.20 -17.45 -40.27
CA LEU A 361 -33.51 -18.47 -39.27
C LEU A 361 -35.02 -18.60 -39.08
N PHE A 362 -35.45 -19.78 -38.62
CA PHE A 362 -36.82 -20.05 -38.14
C PHE A 362 -37.91 -19.72 -39.16
N GLY A 363 -37.60 -19.82 -40.46
CA GLY A 363 -38.51 -19.47 -41.55
C GLY A 363 -39.00 -18.02 -41.52
N GLY A 364 -38.24 -17.10 -40.92
CA GLY A 364 -38.63 -15.70 -40.77
C GLY A 364 -39.52 -15.39 -39.56
N CYS A 365 -39.82 -16.39 -38.73
CA CYS A 365 -40.70 -16.24 -37.59
C CYS A 365 -39.91 -15.81 -36.33
N THR A 366 -40.45 -14.84 -35.62
CA THR A 366 -40.02 -14.48 -34.25
C THR A 366 -41.08 -14.89 -33.24
N SER A 367 -40.72 -14.95 -31.96
CA SER A 367 -41.65 -15.15 -30.85
C SER A 367 -41.55 -14.01 -29.82
N PRO A 368 -42.60 -13.76 -29.01
CA PRO A 368 -42.51 -12.82 -27.89
C PRO A 368 -41.36 -13.14 -26.92
N ALA A 369 -41.08 -14.43 -26.70
CA ALA A 369 -39.97 -14.87 -25.84
C ALA A 369 -38.60 -14.53 -26.45
N LEU A 370 -38.38 -14.76 -27.75
CA LEU A 370 -37.13 -14.38 -28.43
C LEU A 370 -36.90 -12.87 -28.42
N LEU A 371 -37.97 -12.07 -28.53
CA LEU A 371 -37.90 -10.61 -28.48
C LEU A 371 -37.76 -10.04 -27.07
N SER A 372 -38.06 -10.84 -26.05
CA SER A 372 -37.87 -10.46 -24.65
C SER A 372 -36.39 -10.51 -24.27
N ARG A 373 -35.87 -9.39 -23.75
CA ARG A 373 -34.50 -9.32 -23.21
C ARG A 373 -34.27 -10.37 -22.13
N GLY A 374 -33.07 -10.97 -22.13
CA GLY A 374 -32.65 -11.93 -21.11
C GLY A 374 -33.32 -13.31 -21.22
N SER A 375 -34.04 -13.60 -22.30
CA SER A 375 -34.68 -14.91 -22.52
C SER A 375 -33.69 -16.03 -22.83
N ILE A 376 -32.50 -15.69 -23.33
CA ILE A 376 -31.40 -16.64 -23.54
C ILE A 376 -30.35 -16.41 -22.45
N LEU A 377 -30.26 -17.37 -21.54
CA LEU A 377 -29.30 -17.38 -20.44
C LEU A 377 -27.98 -18.01 -20.88
N LEU A 378 -26.90 -17.73 -20.14
CA LEU A 378 -25.58 -18.35 -20.36
C LEU A 378 -25.65 -19.89 -20.41
N GLN A 379 -26.49 -20.50 -19.57
CA GLN A 379 -26.70 -21.95 -19.56
C GLN A 379 -27.32 -22.46 -20.87
N HIS A 380 -28.24 -21.69 -21.48
CA HIS A 380 -28.84 -22.08 -22.76
C HIS A 380 -27.79 -22.06 -23.86
N VAL A 381 -26.89 -21.07 -23.85
CA VAL A 381 -25.83 -20.99 -24.87
C VAL A 381 -24.84 -22.14 -24.77
N THR A 382 -24.39 -22.45 -23.55
CA THR A 382 -23.46 -23.58 -23.30
C THR A 382 -24.07 -24.92 -23.74
N GLU A 383 -25.35 -25.15 -23.45
CA GLU A 383 -26.07 -26.34 -23.93
C GLU A 383 -26.29 -26.36 -25.45
N MET A 384 -26.47 -25.19 -26.08
CA MET A 384 -26.63 -25.10 -27.54
C MET A 384 -25.32 -25.29 -28.30
N GLU A 385 -24.18 -24.95 -27.68
CA GLU A 385 -22.86 -25.12 -28.26
C GLU A 385 -22.32 -26.55 -28.11
N ASP A 386 -22.69 -27.25 -27.04
CA ASP A 386 -22.17 -28.58 -26.72
C ASP A 386 -22.42 -29.60 -27.86
N PRO A 387 -21.36 -30.08 -28.53
CA PRO A 387 -21.49 -31.09 -29.57
C PRO A 387 -22.08 -32.41 -29.07
N LEU A 388 -21.95 -32.71 -27.77
CA LEU A 388 -22.43 -33.94 -27.14
C LEU A 388 -23.93 -33.86 -26.77
N ALA A 389 -24.44 -32.67 -26.46
CA ALA A 389 -25.86 -32.43 -26.20
C ALA A 389 -26.74 -32.75 -27.42
N GLY A 390 -26.16 -32.62 -28.62
CA GLY A 390 -26.77 -32.97 -29.89
C GLY A 390 -27.87 -32.01 -30.34
N ALA A 391 -28.27 -32.12 -31.62
CA ALA A 391 -29.26 -31.21 -32.21
C ALA A 391 -30.60 -31.21 -31.46
N ALA A 392 -30.99 -32.32 -30.81
CA ALA A 392 -32.24 -32.43 -30.07
C ALA A 392 -32.34 -31.44 -28.90
N ARG A 393 -31.24 -31.18 -28.17
CA ARG A 393 -31.25 -30.23 -27.05
C ARG A 393 -31.42 -28.80 -27.54
N VAL A 394 -30.70 -28.43 -28.60
CA VAL A 394 -30.85 -27.13 -29.29
C VAL A 394 -32.31 -26.92 -29.72
N HIS A 395 -32.92 -27.93 -30.33
CA HIS A 395 -34.32 -27.87 -30.74
C HIS A 395 -35.26 -27.63 -29.55
N ALA A 396 -35.06 -28.34 -28.43
CA ALA A 396 -35.90 -28.18 -27.23
C ALA A 396 -35.84 -26.75 -26.69
N ILE A 397 -34.64 -26.18 -26.52
CA ILE A 397 -34.45 -24.81 -26.03
C ILE A 397 -35.14 -23.79 -26.94
N LEU A 398 -34.98 -23.94 -28.26
CA LEU A 398 -35.59 -23.04 -29.23
C LEU A 398 -37.12 -23.21 -29.30
N GLN A 399 -37.64 -24.43 -29.10
CA GLN A 399 -39.07 -24.70 -29.01
C GLN A 399 -39.69 -24.10 -27.74
N ASP A 400 -38.98 -24.13 -26.61
CA ASP A 400 -39.39 -23.49 -25.36
C ASP A 400 -39.49 -21.96 -25.51
N LEU A 401 -38.69 -21.38 -26.42
CA LEU A 401 -38.82 -19.99 -26.84
C LEU A 401 -39.99 -19.77 -27.82
N GLY A 402 -40.77 -20.80 -28.16
CA GLY A 402 -41.91 -20.71 -29.09
C GLY A 402 -41.50 -20.61 -30.56
N LEU A 403 -40.31 -21.08 -30.93
CA LEU A 403 -39.81 -21.05 -32.31
C LEU A 403 -40.03 -22.38 -33.02
N SER A 404 -40.32 -22.30 -34.32
CA SER A 404 -40.37 -23.47 -35.21
C SER A 404 -38.98 -23.67 -35.83
N VAL A 405 -38.29 -24.72 -35.40
CA VAL A 405 -36.89 -25.00 -35.76
C VAL A 405 -36.83 -25.86 -37.02
N GLY A 406 -36.18 -25.35 -38.07
CA GLY A 406 -35.88 -26.08 -39.30
C GLY A 406 -34.63 -26.96 -39.16
N ALA A 407 -34.43 -27.88 -40.12
CA ALA A 407 -33.34 -28.85 -40.08
C ALA A 407 -31.93 -28.23 -40.02
N SER A 408 -31.74 -27.05 -40.62
CA SER A 408 -30.47 -26.31 -40.62
C SER A 408 -30.34 -25.29 -39.48
N ASP A 409 -31.43 -24.94 -38.79
CA ASP A 409 -31.43 -23.86 -37.79
C ASP A 409 -30.55 -24.22 -36.58
N ALA A 410 -30.55 -25.48 -36.16
CA ALA A 410 -29.74 -25.94 -35.03
C ALA A 410 -28.23 -25.78 -35.28
N GLU A 411 -27.76 -26.04 -36.50
CA GLU A 411 -26.35 -25.86 -36.86
C GLU A 411 -25.97 -24.38 -36.93
N LEU A 412 -26.84 -23.55 -37.51
CA LEU A 412 -26.62 -22.11 -37.61
C LEU A 412 -26.61 -21.43 -36.24
N VAL A 413 -27.52 -21.81 -35.34
CA VAL A 413 -27.57 -21.35 -33.95
C VAL A 413 -26.28 -21.72 -33.22
N ARG A 414 -25.77 -22.95 -33.41
CA ARG A 414 -24.48 -23.35 -32.85
C ARG A 414 -23.32 -22.48 -33.37
N TYR A 415 -23.28 -22.18 -34.68
CA TYR A 415 -22.25 -21.28 -35.22
C TYR A 415 -22.31 -19.86 -34.64
N VAL A 416 -23.52 -19.34 -34.37
CA VAL A 416 -23.70 -18.06 -33.66
C VAL A 416 -23.11 -18.13 -32.26
N CYS A 417 -23.44 -19.18 -31.49
CA CYS A 417 -22.92 -19.39 -30.13
C CYS A 417 -21.37 -19.41 -30.13
N THR A 418 -20.78 -20.27 -30.97
CA THR A 418 -19.34 -20.40 -31.09
C THR A 418 -18.66 -19.10 -31.51
N ALA A 419 -19.24 -18.32 -32.43
CA ALA A 419 -18.66 -17.05 -32.86
C ALA A 419 -18.63 -16.01 -31.72
N VAL A 420 -19.71 -15.89 -30.95
CA VAL A 420 -19.79 -14.97 -29.80
C VAL A 420 -18.78 -15.35 -28.72
N PHE A 421 -18.70 -16.64 -28.35
CA PHE A 421 -17.80 -17.10 -27.29
C PHE A 421 -16.33 -17.12 -27.71
N THR A 422 -16.03 -17.50 -28.96
CA THR A 422 -14.66 -17.42 -29.49
C THR A 422 -14.14 -15.99 -29.47
N ARG A 423 -14.99 -15.02 -29.83
CA ARG A 423 -14.64 -13.60 -29.73
C ARG A 423 -14.37 -13.20 -28.28
N ALA A 424 -15.27 -13.54 -27.36
CA ALA A 424 -15.13 -13.21 -25.94
C ALA A 424 -13.82 -13.76 -25.34
N ALA A 425 -13.49 -15.04 -25.62
CA ALA A 425 -12.27 -15.68 -25.15
C ALA A 425 -11.01 -14.99 -25.72
N ARG A 426 -11.01 -14.63 -27.01
CA ARG A 426 -9.89 -13.93 -27.65
C ARG A 426 -9.69 -12.51 -27.12
N LEU A 427 -10.76 -11.76 -26.88
CA LEU A 427 -10.68 -10.43 -26.28
C LEU A 427 -10.16 -10.52 -24.84
N CYS A 428 -10.64 -11.48 -24.05
CA CYS A 428 -10.13 -11.75 -22.70
C CYS A 428 -8.63 -12.13 -22.73
N ALA A 429 -8.20 -12.92 -23.71
CA ALA A 429 -6.79 -13.27 -23.90
C ALA A 429 -5.92 -12.06 -24.24
N ALA A 430 -6.39 -11.14 -25.09
CA ALA A 430 -5.66 -9.90 -25.39
C ALA A 430 -5.50 -9.01 -24.16
N ALA A 431 -6.52 -8.95 -23.30
CA ALA A 431 -6.44 -8.21 -22.05
C ALA A 431 -5.48 -8.85 -21.04
N LEU A 432 -5.54 -10.17 -20.88
CA LEU A 432 -4.59 -10.92 -20.05
C LEU A 432 -3.15 -10.79 -20.58
N ALA A 433 -2.96 -10.83 -21.90
CA ALA A 433 -1.66 -10.62 -22.53
C ALA A 433 -1.05 -9.26 -22.17
N ALA A 434 -1.85 -8.19 -22.06
CA ALA A 434 -1.36 -6.90 -21.59
C ALA A 434 -0.87 -6.95 -20.13
N VAL A 435 -1.60 -7.65 -19.25
CA VAL A 435 -1.19 -7.87 -17.84
C VAL A 435 0.12 -8.67 -17.76
N LEU A 436 0.24 -9.73 -18.55
CA LEU A 436 1.44 -10.56 -18.59
C LEU A 436 2.65 -9.79 -19.15
N SER A 437 2.48 -9.03 -20.23
CA SER A 437 3.52 -8.14 -20.75
C SER A 437 3.93 -7.13 -19.69
N ARG A 438 2.98 -6.52 -18.97
CA ARG A 438 3.29 -5.58 -17.89
C ARG A 438 4.14 -6.22 -16.79
N LEU A 439 3.75 -7.40 -16.33
CA LEU A 439 4.49 -8.17 -15.33
C LEU A 439 5.91 -8.49 -15.81
N GLN A 440 6.05 -9.03 -17.01
CA GLN A 440 7.35 -9.36 -17.61
C GLN A 440 8.27 -8.12 -17.64
N HIS A 441 7.77 -6.98 -18.10
CA HIS A 441 8.54 -5.74 -18.17
C HIS A 441 8.88 -5.20 -16.78
N SER A 442 7.93 -5.21 -15.84
CA SER A 442 8.13 -4.72 -14.47
C SER A 442 9.20 -5.49 -13.70
N ARG A 443 9.39 -6.78 -14.04
CA ARG A 443 10.37 -7.70 -13.43
C ARG A 443 11.69 -7.77 -14.20
N GLU A 444 11.81 -7.07 -15.33
CA GLU A 444 12.99 -7.11 -16.21
C GLU A 444 13.36 -8.55 -16.66
N GLN A 445 12.37 -9.41 -16.87
CA GLN A 445 12.56 -10.82 -17.23
C GLN A 445 12.46 -11.05 -18.74
N GLN A 446 13.38 -11.84 -19.31
CA GLN A 446 13.29 -12.25 -20.71
C GLN A 446 12.22 -13.32 -20.94
N MET A 447 12.05 -14.23 -19.98
CA MET A 447 11.02 -15.26 -19.95
C MET A 447 10.30 -15.19 -18.61
N LEU A 448 8.98 -15.01 -18.62
CA LEU A 448 8.16 -14.99 -17.40
C LEU A 448 7.49 -16.35 -17.22
N GLN A 449 7.76 -17.03 -16.10
CA GLN A 449 7.00 -18.22 -15.70
C GLN A 449 6.00 -17.83 -14.61
N ILE A 450 4.71 -18.08 -14.85
CA ILE A 450 3.65 -17.56 -13.97
C ILE A 450 2.39 -18.44 -13.96
N ALA A 451 1.70 -18.44 -12.83
CA ALA A 451 0.37 -19.02 -12.71
C ALA A 451 -0.73 -17.94 -12.68
N VAL A 452 -1.79 -18.17 -13.46
CA VAL A 452 -3.01 -17.37 -13.49
C VAL A 452 -4.13 -18.16 -12.82
N ALA A 453 -4.62 -17.64 -11.70
CA ALA A 453 -5.81 -18.15 -11.04
C ALA A 453 -7.05 -17.79 -11.87
N THR A 454 -7.87 -18.77 -12.24
CA THR A 454 -9.11 -18.55 -12.99
C THR A 454 -10.33 -18.81 -12.13
N GLY A 455 -11.30 -17.89 -12.17
CA GLY A 455 -12.56 -18.00 -11.44
C GLY A 455 -13.76 -17.59 -12.29
N GLY A 456 -14.93 -18.18 -12.01
CA GLY A 456 -16.19 -17.77 -12.60
C GLY A 456 -16.83 -18.79 -13.55
N ARG A 457 -18.15 -18.68 -13.71
CA ARG A 457 -18.96 -19.71 -14.38
C ARG A 457 -18.68 -19.87 -15.86
N VAL A 458 -18.12 -18.86 -16.54
CA VAL A 458 -17.77 -19.01 -17.96
C VAL A 458 -16.66 -20.03 -18.11
N PHE A 459 -15.64 -20.02 -17.23
CA PHE A 459 -14.61 -21.05 -17.23
C PHE A 459 -15.15 -22.42 -16.82
N GLU A 460 -16.01 -22.47 -15.81
CA GLU A 460 -16.57 -23.74 -15.29
C GLU A 460 -17.49 -24.44 -16.29
N ARG A 461 -18.30 -23.67 -17.02
CA ARG A 461 -19.38 -24.20 -17.87
C ARG A 461 -19.05 -24.27 -19.35
N HIS A 462 -17.97 -23.60 -19.80
CA HIS A 462 -17.63 -23.51 -21.22
C HIS A 462 -16.24 -24.12 -21.51
N PRO A 463 -16.16 -25.44 -21.79
CA PRO A 463 -14.88 -26.16 -21.88
C PRO A 463 -13.88 -25.57 -22.88
N SER A 464 -14.37 -25.04 -24.01
CA SER A 464 -13.52 -24.45 -25.05
C SER A 464 -13.10 -23.01 -24.78
N PHE A 465 -13.69 -22.32 -23.80
CA PHE A 465 -13.34 -20.93 -23.52
C PHE A 465 -11.90 -20.83 -23.02
N LEU A 466 -11.52 -21.69 -22.08
CA LEU A 466 -10.17 -21.74 -21.54
C LEU A 466 -9.15 -22.14 -22.61
N SER A 467 -9.45 -23.12 -23.46
CA SER A 467 -8.51 -23.56 -24.51
C SER A 467 -8.26 -22.46 -25.54
N ILE A 468 -9.31 -21.75 -25.99
CA ILE A 468 -9.19 -20.62 -26.92
C ILE A 468 -8.38 -19.49 -26.28
N LEU A 469 -8.63 -19.21 -24.99
CA LEU A 469 -7.89 -18.20 -24.25
C LEU A 469 -6.40 -18.58 -24.17
N GLN A 470 -6.08 -19.82 -23.79
CA GLN A 470 -4.71 -20.34 -23.72
C GLN A 470 -3.97 -20.23 -25.05
N GLU A 471 -4.57 -20.73 -26.13
CA GLU A 471 -4.01 -20.64 -27.49
C GLU A 471 -3.75 -19.21 -27.89
N THR A 472 -4.69 -18.30 -27.61
CA THR A 472 -4.57 -16.89 -27.97
C THR A 472 -3.49 -16.18 -27.13
N VAL A 473 -3.38 -16.46 -25.83
CA VAL A 473 -2.31 -15.92 -24.98
C VAL A 473 -0.94 -16.37 -25.48
N MET A 474 -0.77 -17.66 -25.80
CA MET A 474 0.49 -18.18 -26.36
C MET A 474 0.88 -17.50 -27.68
N LEU A 475 -0.11 -17.08 -28.48
CA LEU A 475 0.14 -16.35 -29.73
C LEU A 475 0.52 -14.88 -29.51
N LEU A 476 0.03 -14.24 -28.45
CA LEU A 476 0.23 -12.82 -28.19
C LEU A 476 1.45 -12.52 -27.32
N VAL A 477 1.80 -13.42 -26.40
CA VAL A 477 2.94 -13.28 -25.47
C VAL A 477 3.74 -14.59 -25.39
N PRO A 478 4.41 -15.01 -26.48
CA PRO A 478 5.18 -16.26 -26.51
C PRO A 478 6.34 -16.31 -25.50
N GLU A 479 6.76 -15.16 -24.97
CA GLU A 479 7.76 -14.99 -23.92
C GLU A 479 7.24 -15.24 -22.49
N CYS A 480 5.96 -15.63 -22.34
CA CYS A 480 5.37 -16.00 -21.06
C CYS A 480 4.99 -17.48 -21.03
N ASP A 481 5.57 -18.26 -20.11
CA ASP A 481 5.15 -19.62 -19.78
C ASP A 481 4.03 -19.56 -18.72
N VAL A 482 2.79 -19.69 -19.17
CA VAL A 482 1.58 -19.45 -18.36
C VAL A 482 0.89 -20.76 -18.02
N SER A 483 0.71 -21.01 -16.72
CA SER A 483 -0.17 -22.06 -16.22
C SER A 483 -1.49 -21.49 -15.72
N PHE A 484 -2.60 -22.16 -16.01
CA PHE A 484 -3.93 -21.73 -15.56
C PHE A 484 -4.42 -22.65 -14.45
N ILE A 485 -4.76 -22.08 -13.30
CA ILE A 485 -5.16 -22.82 -12.10
C ILE A 485 -6.60 -22.42 -11.74
N PRO A 486 -7.57 -23.33 -11.82
CA PRO A 486 -8.94 -23.00 -11.42
C PRO A 486 -9.02 -22.77 -9.91
N SER A 487 -9.78 -21.76 -9.51
CA SER A 487 -10.17 -21.56 -8.12
C SER A 487 -11.10 -22.69 -7.67
N VAL A 488 -10.83 -23.26 -6.50
CA VAL A 488 -11.56 -24.45 -6.01
C VAL A 488 -12.94 -24.11 -5.46
N ASP A 489 -13.14 -22.89 -4.95
CA ASP A 489 -14.34 -22.49 -4.23
C ASP A 489 -14.89 -21.10 -4.60
N GLY A 490 -14.51 -20.59 -5.77
CA GLY A 490 -14.93 -19.26 -6.25
C GLY A 490 -14.21 -18.08 -5.59
N GLY A 491 -13.13 -18.33 -4.85
CA GLY A 491 -12.29 -17.30 -4.24
C GLY A 491 -12.50 -17.10 -2.74
N GLY A 492 -13.53 -17.72 -2.14
CA GLY A 492 -13.87 -17.57 -0.72
C GLY A 492 -12.72 -17.90 0.24
N ARG A 493 -11.98 -18.99 0.00
CA ARG A 493 -10.75 -19.32 0.75
C ARG A 493 -9.69 -18.24 0.65
N GLY A 494 -9.51 -17.64 -0.52
CA GLY A 494 -8.54 -16.57 -0.70
C GLY A 494 -8.93 -15.30 0.06
N VAL A 495 -10.23 -14.98 0.10
CA VAL A 495 -10.76 -13.91 0.95
C VAL A 495 -10.45 -14.20 2.42
N ALA A 496 -10.66 -15.43 2.88
CA ALA A 496 -10.29 -15.84 4.25
C ALA A 496 -8.78 -15.71 4.52
N MET A 497 -7.92 -16.02 3.55
CA MET A 497 -6.47 -15.82 3.71
C MET A 497 -6.10 -14.35 3.88
N VAL A 498 -6.66 -13.45 3.07
CA VAL A 498 -6.46 -12.00 3.24
C VAL A 498 -6.99 -11.54 4.61
N THR A 499 -8.15 -12.05 5.01
CA THR A 499 -8.79 -11.78 6.31
C THR A 499 -7.88 -12.18 7.47
N ALA A 500 -7.25 -13.36 7.40
CA ALA A 500 -6.31 -13.83 8.41
C ALA A 500 -5.09 -12.92 8.56
N VAL A 501 -4.52 -12.47 7.44
CA VAL A 501 -3.38 -11.54 7.45
C VAL A 501 -3.81 -10.17 8.00
N ALA A 502 -4.95 -9.65 7.57
CA ALA A 502 -5.50 -8.38 8.06
C ALA A 502 -5.73 -8.42 9.58
N ALA A 503 -6.37 -9.48 10.08
CA ALA A 503 -6.62 -9.71 11.49
C ALA A 503 -5.30 -9.77 12.30
N ARG A 504 -4.30 -10.48 11.80
CA ARG A 504 -2.97 -10.57 12.43
C ARG A 504 -2.29 -9.19 12.52
N LEU A 505 -2.34 -8.41 11.45
CA LEU A 505 -1.77 -7.06 11.42
C LEU A 505 -2.50 -6.11 12.38
N ALA A 506 -3.84 -6.17 12.42
CA ALA A 506 -4.64 -5.40 13.35
C ALA A 506 -4.31 -5.73 14.82
N ALA A 507 -4.19 -7.02 15.15
CA ALA A 507 -3.81 -7.47 16.49
C ALA A 507 -2.40 -6.98 16.88
N HIS A 508 -1.43 -7.08 15.96
CA HIS A 508 -0.07 -6.59 16.21
C HIS A 508 -0.02 -5.07 16.42
N ARG A 509 -0.75 -4.30 15.60
CA ARG A 509 -0.84 -2.85 15.76
C ARG A 509 -1.45 -2.47 17.10
N ARG A 510 -2.51 -3.15 17.52
CA ARG A 510 -3.12 -2.94 18.84
C ARG A 510 -2.13 -3.19 19.98
N LEU A 511 -1.39 -4.31 19.93
CA LEU A 511 -0.36 -4.61 20.93
C LEU A 511 0.72 -3.52 20.98
N LEU A 512 1.17 -3.04 19.83
CA LEU A 512 2.14 -1.95 19.75
C LEU A 512 1.58 -0.65 20.35
N GLU A 513 0.35 -0.28 20.00
CA GLU A 513 -0.31 0.91 20.53
C GLU A 513 -0.51 0.84 22.05
N GLU A 514 -0.93 -0.31 22.58
CA GLU A 514 -1.06 -0.56 24.02
C GLU A 514 0.30 -0.49 24.73
N THR A 515 1.36 -1.07 24.14
CA THR A 515 2.72 -1.06 24.70
C THR A 515 3.31 0.37 24.71
N LEU A 516 3.02 1.17 23.69
CA LEU A 516 3.52 2.54 23.56
C LEU A 516 2.63 3.59 24.24
N ALA A 517 1.39 3.25 24.61
CA ALA A 517 0.45 4.17 25.23
C ALA A 517 1.00 4.85 26.51
N PRO A 518 1.70 4.16 27.43
CA PRO A 518 2.26 4.79 28.63
C PRO A 518 3.32 5.87 28.33
N PHE A 519 3.94 5.85 27.14
CA PHE A 519 4.94 6.84 26.73
C PHE A 519 4.33 8.09 26.07
N ARG A 520 3.02 8.09 25.78
CA ARG A 520 2.32 9.23 25.18
C ARG A 520 1.83 10.17 26.27
N LEU A 521 2.61 11.22 26.56
CA LEU A 521 2.22 12.25 27.51
C LEU A 521 1.25 13.25 26.88
N ASN A 522 0.11 13.47 27.54
CA ASN A 522 -0.85 14.50 27.14
C ASN A 522 -0.47 15.88 27.73
N ARG A 523 -1.18 16.93 27.29
CA ARG A 523 -0.90 18.32 27.70
C ARG A 523 -1.06 18.55 29.22
N GLU A 524 -2.02 17.88 29.86
CA GLU A 524 -2.25 18.01 31.30
C GLU A 524 -1.13 17.36 32.10
N GLN A 525 -0.68 16.17 31.69
CA GLN A 525 0.47 15.49 32.29
C GLN A 525 1.75 16.32 32.13
N LEU A 526 1.98 16.91 30.95
CA LEU A 526 3.13 17.80 30.73
C LEU A 526 3.07 19.05 31.61
N ALA A 527 1.88 19.65 31.78
CA ALA A 527 1.70 20.79 32.68
C ALA A 527 1.91 20.41 34.15
N ALA A 528 1.47 19.22 34.57
CA ALA A 528 1.72 18.71 35.91
C ALA A 528 3.23 18.52 36.17
N VAL A 529 3.97 17.95 35.21
CA VAL A 529 5.44 17.83 35.29
C VAL A 529 6.09 19.20 35.39
N GLN A 530 5.65 20.18 34.59
CA GLN A 530 6.16 21.55 34.65
C GLN A 530 5.93 22.19 36.03
N ALA A 531 4.73 22.05 36.59
CA ALA A 531 4.39 22.59 37.89
C ALA A 531 5.22 21.95 39.01
N GLN A 532 5.37 20.62 39.00
CA GLN A 532 6.22 19.90 39.96
C GLN A 532 7.68 20.34 39.87
N MET A 533 8.20 20.55 38.66
CA MET A 533 9.55 21.07 38.45
C MET A 533 9.70 22.49 39.01
N GLN A 534 8.73 23.36 38.78
CA GLN A 534 8.71 24.73 39.31
C GLN A 534 8.69 24.75 40.83
N GLU A 535 7.86 23.92 41.46
CA GLU A 535 7.80 23.78 42.91
C GLU A 535 9.12 23.27 43.47
N ALA A 536 9.71 22.24 42.86
CA ALA A 536 10.99 21.69 43.29
C ALA A 536 12.12 22.71 43.15
N MET A 537 12.13 23.53 42.09
CA MET A 537 13.09 24.63 41.94
C MET A 537 12.92 25.69 43.04
N ALA A 538 11.67 26.09 43.34
CA ALA A 538 11.39 27.08 44.38
C ALA A 538 11.87 26.60 45.75
N LYS A 539 11.55 25.35 46.13
CA LYS A 539 12.02 24.71 47.36
C LYS A 539 13.55 24.65 47.44
N GLY A 540 14.19 24.22 46.35
CA GLY A 540 15.65 24.13 46.26
C GLY A 540 16.34 25.49 46.45
N LEU A 541 15.80 26.56 45.87
CA LEU A 541 16.32 27.92 46.02
C LEU A 541 16.14 28.48 47.44
N GLN A 542 15.11 28.05 48.16
CA GLN A 542 14.86 28.41 49.55
C GLN A 542 15.74 27.63 50.54
N GLY A 543 16.51 26.65 50.05
CA GLY A 543 17.33 25.78 50.88
C GLY A 543 16.53 24.68 51.59
N GLU A 544 15.28 24.44 51.16
CA GLU A 544 14.45 23.36 51.66
C GLU A 544 14.86 22.01 51.04
N ALA A 545 14.42 20.90 51.65
CA ALA A 545 14.60 19.58 51.08
C ALA A 545 13.85 19.46 49.73
N SER A 546 14.59 19.34 48.64
CA SER A 546 14.07 19.24 47.27
C SER A 546 14.85 18.22 46.44
N SER A 547 14.17 17.61 45.46
CA SER A 547 14.82 16.79 44.43
C SER A 547 15.75 17.62 43.53
N LEU A 548 15.47 18.92 43.36
CA LEU A 548 16.31 19.87 42.64
C LEU A 548 17.14 20.69 43.64
N ARG A 549 18.45 20.46 43.64
CA ARG A 549 19.37 21.03 44.65
C ARG A 549 19.70 22.51 44.47
N MET A 550 19.46 23.08 43.28
CA MET A 550 19.68 24.51 42.95
C MET A 550 21.02 25.08 43.44
N LEU A 551 22.12 24.36 43.19
CA LEU A 551 23.44 24.65 43.75
C LEU A 551 24.02 25.98 43.22
N PRO A 552 24.54 26.86 44.09
CA PRO A 552 25.13 28.12 43.66
C PRO A 552 26.46 27.91 42.94
N THR A 553 26.64 28.56 41.79
CA THR A 553 27.85 28.40 40.94
C THR A 553 28.98 29.38 41.26
N TYR A 554 28.72 30.37 42.12
CA TYR A 554 29.59 31.52 42.41
C TYR A 554 29.92 32.43 41.20
N VAL A 555 29.40 32.13 40.01
CA VAL A 555 29.44 33.03 38.83
C VAL A 555 28.33 34.06 38.98
N ARG A 556 28.70 35.34 39.16
CA ARG A 556 27.75 36.41 39.52
C ARG A 556 27.27 37.26 38.34
N ALA A 557 27.92 37.13 37.18
CA ALA A 557 27.57 37.87 35.98
C ALA A 557 27.89 37.02 34.74
N THR A 558 27.16 37.28 33.67
CA THR A 558 27.52 36.80 32.33
C THR A 558 28.67 37.63 31.77
N PRO A 559 29.41 37.12 30.76
CA PRO A 559 30.47 37.89 30.12
C PRO A 559 29.99 39.27 29.63
N ASP A 560 30.81 40.31 29.84
CA ASP A 560 30.51 41.70 29.46
C ASP A 560 31.38 42.20 28.29
N GLY A 561 32.30 41.37 27.81
CA GLY A 561 33.19 41.67 26.69
C GLY A 561 34.49 42.35 27.12
N SER A 562 34.73 42.53 28.42
CA SER A 562 36.01 43.00 28.96
C SER A 562 37.04 41.88 29.18
N GLU A 563 36.64 40.62 29.06
CA GLU A 563 37.48 39.45 29.37
C GLU A 563 38.66 39.34 28.40
N ARG A 564 39.89 39.22 28.90
CA ARG A 564 41.08 39.07 28.06
C ARG A 564 42.06 38.09 28.71
N GLY A 565 42.80 37.34 27.90
CA GLY A 565 43.87 36.46 28.35
C GLY A 565 43.86 35.08 27.70
N ASP A 566 44.89 34.30 28.02
CA ASP A 566 45.04 32.91 27.61
C ASP A 566 44.75 32.01 28.82
N PHE A 567 43.85 31.05 28.65
CA PHE A 567 43.34 30.20 29.72
C PHE A 567 43.44 28.73 29.30
N LEU A 568 43.75 27.84 30.24
CA LEU A 568 43.46 26.42 30.09
C LEU A 568 42.04 26.14 30.55
N ALA A 569 41.37 25.19 29.91
CA ALA A 569 40.11 24.66 30.41
C ALA A 569 40.12 23.13 30.34
N LEU A 570 39.53 22.50 31.35
CA LEU A 570 39.27 21.07 31.39
C LEU A 570 37.77 20.83 31.30
N ASP A 571 37.36 19.84 30.51
CA ASP A 571 35.97 19.42 30.39
C ASP A 571 35.86 17.93 30.70
N LEU A 572 35.33 17.65 31.90
CA LEU A 572 35.10 16.30 32.40
C LEU A 572 33.61 16.13 32.70
N GLY A 573 32.93 15.26 31.95
CA GLY A 573 31.49 15.09 32.13
C GLY A 573 30.85 13.85 31.50
N GLY A 574 31.66 12.93 30.99
CA GLY A 574 31.27 11.69 30.30
C GLY A 574 32.52 10.89 29.92
N THR A 575 32.41 9.98 28.94
CA THR A 575 33.53 9.12 28.50
C THR A 575 34.69 9.88 27.84
N ASN A 576 34.39 11.07 27.29
CA ASN A 576 35.37 11.93 26.63
C ASN A 576 35.76 13.08 27.55
N PHE A 577 37.03 13.14 27.92
CA PHE A 577 37.67 14.24 28.62
C PHE A 577 38.32 15.19 27.62
N ARG A 578 38.27 16.50 27.85
CA ARG A 578 38.93 17.47 26.96
C ARG A 578 39.84 18.40 27.72
N VAL A 579 40.97 18.69 27.12
CA VAL A 579 41.87 19.77 27.54
C VAL A 579 41.84 20.83 26.44
N LEU A 580 41.65 22.09 26.83
CA LEU A 580 41.50 23.22 25.92
C LEU A 580 42.48 24.34 26.28
N LEU A 581 42.98 25.03 25.27
CA LEU A 581 43.58 26.35 25.34
C LEU A 581 42.59 27.35 24.75
N VAL A 582 42.17 28.33 25.55
CA VAL A 582 41.21 29.37 25.18
C VAL A 582 41.93 30.71 25.21
N ARG A 583 42.04 31.38 24.06
CA ARG A 583 42.60 32.72 23.93
C ARG A 583 41.49 33.73 23.71
N VAL A 584 41.36 34.68 24.63
CA VAL A 584 40.33 35.73 24.60
C VAL A 584 41.00 37.06 24.30
N THR A 585 40.67 37.64 23.15
CA THR A 585 41.21 38.92 22.67
C THR A 585 40.09 39.90 22.35
N ALA A 586 40.42 41.16 22.09
CA ALA A 586 39.43 42.15 21.65
C ALA A 586 38.77 41.78 20.29
N GLY A 587 39.42 40.93 19.48
CA GLY A 587 38.92 40.47 18.18
C GLY A 587 38.10 39.18 18.23
N GLY A 588 37.89 38.59 19.41
CA GLY A 588 37.13 37.35 19.61
C GLY A 588 37.87 36.26 20.39
N VAL A 589 37.28 35.06 20.42
CA VAL A 589 37.77 33.90 21.16
C VAL A 589 38.34 32.85 20.20
N GLN A 590 39.56 32.39 20.45
CA GLN A 590 40.18 31.26 19.75
C GLN A 590 40.30 30.08 20.70
N ILE A 591 39.90 28.88 20.25
CA ILE A 591 39.91 27.67 21.07
C ILE A 591 40.69 26.59 20.35
N THR A 592 41.69 26.04 21.01
CA THR A 592 42.37 24.81 20.62
C THR A 592 42.03 23.73 21.64
N SER A 593 41.63 22.54 21.21
CA SER A 593 41.21 21.47 22.12
C SER A 593 41.74 20.12 21.69
N GLN A 594 41.94 19.22 22.66
CA GLN A 594 42.22 17.82 22.42
C GLN A 594 41.31 16.95 23.30
N VAL A 595 40.81 15.86 22.70
CA VAL A 595 39.96 14.88 23.38
C VAL A 595 40.81 13.71 23.83
N TYR A 596 40.54 13.24 25.04
CA TYR A 596 41.15 12.09 25.67
C TYR A 596 40.06 11.14 26.15
N SER A 597 40.27 9.85 25.96
CA SER A 597 39.39 8.84 26.53
C SER A 597 39.74 8.63 28.00
N ILE A 598 38.71 8.45 28.84
CA ILE A 598 38.89 7.93 30.20
C ILE A 598 38.48 6.46 30.20
N PRO A 599 39.43 5.53 30.41
CA PRO A 599 39.09 4.12 30.55
C PRO A 599 38.10 3.88 31.69
N GLU A 600 37.17 2.93 31.53
CA GLU A 600 36.18 2.63 32.57
C GLU A 600 36.83 2.22 33.90
N CYS A 601 37.92 1.45 33.84
CA CYS A 601 38.70 1.08 35.03
C CYS A 601 39.32 2.28 35.77
N VAL A 602 39.52 3.41 35.09
CA VAL A 602 39.99 4.67 35.68
C VAL A 602 38.80 5.47 36.22
N ALA A 603 37.70 5.56 35.45
CA ALA A 603 36.48 6.25 35.87
C ALA A 603 35.79 5.62 37.10
N GLN A 604 35.98 4.32 37.31
CA GLN A 604 35.47 3.53 38.43
C GLN A 604 36.59 3.06 39.39
N GLY A 605 37.82 3.54 39.19
CA GLY A 605 38.99 3.18 39.99
C GLY A 605 39.09 3.99 41.29
N SER A 606 40.29 4.36 41.71
CA SER A 606 40.47 5.31 42.81
C SER A 606 40.48 6.76 42.32
N GLY A 607 40.14 7.70 43.19
CA GLY A 607 40.26 9.13 42.91
C GLY A 607 41.67 9.50 42.48
N GLN A 608 42.68 8.93 43.14
CA GLN A 608 44.06 9.11 42.72
C GLN A 608 44.28 8.68 41.26
N GLN A 609 43.84 7.49 40.85
CA GLN A 609 43.98 7.01 39.47
C GLN A 609 43.30 7.95 38.46
N LEU A 610 42.10 8.42 38.77
CA LEU A 610 41.34 9.33 37.91
C LEU A 610 42.05 10.67 37.73
N PHE A 611 42.44 11.31 38.84
CA PHE A 611 43.08 12.63 38.78
C PHE A 611 44.51 12.57 38.24
N ASP A 612 45.24 11.47 38.47
CA ASP A 612 46.56 11.26 37.86
C ASP A 612 46.44 11.12 36.33
N HIS A 613 45.42 10.39 35.84
CA HIS A 613 45.12 10.29 34.40
C HIS A 613 44.74 11.63 33.77
N ILE A 614 43.93 12.44 34.48
CA ILE A 614 43.58 13.80 34.06
C ILE A 614 44.85 14.65 33.88
N VAL A 615 45.77 14.60 34.86
CA VAL A 615 47.02 15.35 34.78
C VAL A 615 47.91 14.84 33.64
N ASP A 616 47.97 13.53 33.40
CA ASP A 616 48.69 12.98 32.24
C ASP A 616 48.16 13.51 30.89
N CYS A 617 46.84 13.65 30.78
CA CYS A 617 46.21 14.27 29.61
C CYS A 617 46.57 15.76 29.48
N ILE A 618 46.61 16.51 30.60
CA ILE A 618 47.01 17.93 30.60
C ILE A 618 48.47 18.08 30.14
N VAL A 619 49.36 17.23 30.65
CA VAL A 619 50.78 17.24 30.29
C VAL A 619 50.98 16.93 28.81
N ASP A 620 50.31 15.89 28.29
CA ASP A 620 50.35 15.56 26.86
C ASP A 620 49.86 16.75 26.00
N PHE A 621 48.77 17.41 26.39
CA PHE A 621 48.23 18.57 25.68
C PHE A 621 49.22 19.73 25.68
N GLN A 622 49.79 20.07 26.84
CA GLN A 622 50.77 21.17 26.96
C GLN A 622 52.01 20.94 26.10
N GLN A 623 52.51 19.69 26.04
CA GLN A 623 53.63 19.32 25.18
C GLN A 623 53.29 19.53 23.70
N LYS A 624 52.13 19.06 23.26
CA LYS A 624 51.66 19.20 21.87
C LYS A 624 51.43 20.65 21.46
N GLN A 625 51.00 21.49 22.38
CA GLN A 625 50.74 22.92 22.13
C GLN A 625 51.95 23.83 22.40
N GLY A 626 53.10 23.29 22.80
CA GLY A 626 54.31 24.08 23.08
C GLY A 626 54.17 25.00 24.30
N LEU A 627 53.36 24.62 25.28
CA LEU A 627 53.06 25.41 26.48
C LEU A 627 53.88 25.00 27.72
N SER A 628 54.83 24.06 27.56
CA SER A 628 55.67 23.56 28.65
C SER A 628 56.38 24.70 29.39
N GLY A 629 56.24 24.73 30.72
CA GLY A 629 56.87 25.74 31.59
C GLY A 629 56.08 27.05 31.73
N GLN A 630 54.94 27.22 31.05
CA GLN A 630 54.05 28.37 31.25
C GLN A 630 53.07 28.12 32.41
N SER A 631 52.84 29.16 33.22
CA SER A 631 51.78 29.16 34.24
C SER A 631 50.55 29.87 33.67
N LEU A 632 49.49 29.11 33.40
CA LEU A 632 48.22 29.63 32.86
C LEU A 632 47.08 29.40 33.86
N PRO A 633 46.14 30.36 33.99
CA PRO A 633 44.90 30.13 34.74
C PRO A 633 44.10 28.99 34.10
N LEU A 634 43.56 28.10 34.94
CA LEU A 634 42.83 26.91 34.50
C LEU A 634 41.38 26.95 35.02
N GLY A 635 40.42 26.85 34.11
CA GLY A 635 39.03 26.57 34.41
C GLY A 635 38.76 25.07 34.42
N PHE A 636 38.06 24.55 35.43
CA PHE A 636 37.73 23.13 35.51
C PHE A 636 36.22 22.92 35.41
N THR A 637 35.76 22.56 34.21
CA THR A 637 34.37 22.13 34.00
C THR A 637 34.23 20.69 34.47
N PHE A 638 33.80 20.54 35.71
CA PHE A 638 33.57 19.25 36.34
C PHE A 638 32.06 18.98 36.40
N SER A 639 31.54 18.26 35.41
CA SER A 639 30.10 18.12 35.16
C SER A 639 29.43 17.07 36.05
N PHE A 640 29.67 17.16 37.35
CA PHE A 640 29.03 16.34 38.38
C PHE A 640 28.47 17.26 39.49
N PRO A 641 27.47 16.82 40.25
CA PRO A 641 26.89 17.64 41.31
C PRO A 641 27.93 18.02 42.38
N CYS A 642 28.34 19.29 42.43
CA CYS A 642 29.28 19.81 43.41
C CYS A 642 28.64 20.88 44.28
N ARG A 643 28.79 20.77 45.61
CA ARG A 643 28.53 21.88 46.52
C ARG A 643 29.76 22.78 46.53
N GLN A 644 29.68 23.87 45.77
CA GLN A 644 30.74 24.86 45.75
C GLN A 644 30.73 25.70 47.04
N LEU A 645 31.93 25.98 47.54
CA LEU A 645 32.17 26.92 48.64
C LEU A 645 32.82 28.22 48.14
N GLY A 646 33.35 28.20 46.91
CA GLY A 646 33.93 29.30 46.16
C GLY A 646 34.08 28.92 44.68
N LEU A 647 34.55 29.86 43.84
CA LEU A 647 34.79 29.60 42.41
C LEU A 647 35.84 28.51 42.16
N ASP A 648 36.81 28.36 43.07
CA ASP A 648 37.92 27.41 42.99
C ASP A 648 37.84 26.32 44.08
N GLN A 649 36.65 26.07 44.63
CA GLN A 649 36.42 25.03 45.63
C GLN A 649 35.05 24.35 45.43
N GLY A 650 35.06 23.04 45.19
CA GLY A 650 33.86 22.27 44.87
C GLY A 650 33.87 20.90 45.54
N ILE A 651 33.01 20.71 46.54
CA ILE A 651 32.84 19.40 47.19
C ILE A 651 31.96 18.52 46.31
N LEU A 652 32.48 17.41 45.80
CA LEU A 652 31.69 16.44 45.05
C LEU A 652 30.62 15.83 45.97
N LEU A 653 29.35 15.91 45.57
CA LEU A 653 28.24 15.37 46.35
C LEU A 653 28.02 13.89 46.07
N ASN A 654 27.95 13.52 44.79
CA ASN A 654 27.78 12.15 44.35
C ASN A 654 28.20 12.02 42.89
N TRP A 655 28.67 10.84 42.52
CA TRP A 655 28.91 10.51 41.12
C TRP A 655 27.60 10.30 40.35
N THR A 656 27.68 10.48 39.04
CA THR A 656 26.60 10.22 38.07
C THR A 656 27.23 9.72 36.76
N LYS A 657 26.42 9.38 35.75
CA LYS A 657 26.92 9.10 34.37
C LYS A 657 27.95 7.97 34.27
N GLY A 658 27.89 6.98 35.16
CA GLY A 658 28.77 5.79 35.14
C GLY A 658 30.14 5.97 35.78
N PHE A 659 30.48 7.15 36.30
CA PHE A 659 31.66 7.34 37.14
C PHE A 659 31.41 6.79 38.55
N ASN A 660 32.45 6.28 39.19
CA ASN A 660 32.38 5.79 40.56
C ASN A 660 33.75 5.74 41.25
N ALA A 661 34.62 6.71 40.99
CA ALA A 661 35.97 6.70 41.54
C ALA A 661 35.94 6.87 43.09
N SER A 662 36.62 5.96 43.80
CA SER A 662 36.66 5.98 45.27
C SER A 662 37.35 7.25 45.80
N ASP A 663 37.07 7.59 47.06
CA ASP A 663 37.77 8.68 47.77
C ASP A 663 37.59 10.07 47.13
N CYS A 664 36.56 10.25 46.28
CA CYS A 664 36.23 11.52 45.64
C CYS A 664 34.98 12.18 46.25
N GLU A 665 33.93 11.42 46.54
CA GLU A 665 32.70 11.96 47.13
C GLU A 665 32.98 12.54 48.51
N GLY A 666 32.45 13.73 48.79
CA GLY A 666 32.74 14.50 50.01
C GLY A 666 34.07 15.26 49.98
N GLN A 667 34.91 15.09 48.95
CA GLN A 667 36.19 15.79 48.81
C GLN A 667 36.08 16.99 47.85
N ASP A 668 37.00 17.95 48.02
CA ASP A 668 37.17 19.08 47.10
C ASP A 668 37.91 18.64 45.83
N VAL A 669 37.22 18.62 44.70
CA VAL A 669 37.77 18.16 43.41
C VAL A 669 38.90 19.04 42.90
N VAL A 670 38.93 20.32 43.29
CA VAL A 670 40.04 21.22 42.94
C VAL A 670 41.27 20.88 43.78
N CYS A 671 41.08 20.48 45.04
CA CYS A 671 42.15 20.00 45.89
C CYS A 671 42.74 18.69 45.35
N LEU A 672 41.90 17.71 44.98
CA LEU A 672 42.35 16.46 44.37
C LEU A 672 43.15 16.67 43.08
N LEU A 673 42.72 17.62 42.23
CA LEU A 673 43.46 18.00 41.02
C LEU A 673 44.80 18.66 41.36
N ARG A 674 44.83 19.59 42.32
CA ARG A 674 46.07 20.25 42.79
C ARG A 674 47.07 19.23 43.35
N GLU A 675 46.60 18.26 44.13
CA GLU A 675 47.43 17.18 44.66
C GLU A 675 48.01 16.28 43.55
N ALA A 676 47.21 15.93 42.54
CA ALA A 676 47.67 15.17 41.38
C ALA A 676 48.75 15.92 40.57
N ILE A 677 48.56 17.24 40.38
CA ILE A 677 49.56 18.10 39.75
C ILE A 677 50.84 18.13 40.59
N GLY A 678 50.74 18.26 41.92
CA GLY A 678 51.87 18.24 42.85
C GLY A 678 52.67 16.93 42.78
N ARG A 679 51.98 15.78 42.80
CA ARG A 679 52.61 14.45 42.66
C ARG A 679 53.43 14.35 41.37
N LYS A 680 52.90 14.82 40.25
CA LYS A 680 53.59 14.78 38.95
C LYS A 680 54.78 15.75 38.88
N GLN A 681 54.71 16.91 39.54
CA GLN A 681 55.84 17.85 39.64
C GLN A 681 56.98 17.31 40.53
N GLU A 682 56.67 16.66 41.65
CA GLU A 682 57.66 16.00 42.51
C GLU A 682 58.36 14.84 41.80
N LEU A 683 57.61 14.03 41.05
CA LEU A 683 58.16 12.95 40.20
C LEU A 683 59.05 13.47 39.05
N ALA A 684 58.78 14.67 38.52
CA ALA A 684 59.60 15.32 37.50
C ALA A 684 60.89 15.96 38.06
N LEU A 685 60.94 16.25 39.38
CA LEU A 685 62.07 16.84 40.09
C LEU A 685 62.99 15.79 40.76
N MET A 686 62.65 14.50 40.71
CA MET A 686 63.47 13.40 41.21
C MET A 686 64.59 13.02 40.22
N PRO A 687 65.89 13.11 40.58
CA PRO A 687 66.98 12.62 39.73
C PRO A 687 66.99 11.09 39.67
N ALA A 688 67.29 10.52 38.50
CA ALA A 688 67.32 9.07 38.23
C ALA A 688 68.44 8.26 38.96
N THR A 689 69.01 8.74 40.07
CA THR A 689 70.24 8.19 40.66
C THR A 689 70.15 7.59 42.07
N TRP A 690 68.95 7.40 42.66
CA TRP A 690 68.83 6.85 44.03
C TRP A 690 68.07 5.51 44.13
N ARG A 691 68.37 4.55 43.24
CA ARG A 691 68.20 3.11 43.52
C ARG A 691 69.57 2.51 43.84
N ASN A 692 70.02 2.69 45.08
CA ASN A 692 70.82 1.73 45.87
C ASN A 692 71.59 2.44 47.00
N PHE A 693 71.44 1.89 48.20
CA PHE A 693 72.19 2.15 49.44
C PHE A 693 71.92 3.45 50.24
N GLY A 694 71.20 3.28 51.36
CA GLY A 694 71.78 3.60 52.68
C GLY A 694 71.47 4.95 53.32
N MET A 695 70.58 4.92 54.32
CA MET A 695 70.50 5.78 55.51
C MET A 695 70.00 7.25 55.39
N TRP A 696 68.96 7.47 56.19
CA TRP A 696 68.29 8.70 56.65
C TRP A 696 69.21 9.90 57.02
N GLN A 697 68.83 11.13 56.66
CA GLN A 697 68.36 12.20 57.59
C GLN A 697 68.28 13.62 56.96
N VAL A 698 67.17 14.30 57.30
CA VAL A 698 66.97 15.73 57.60
C VAL A 698 67.09 16.81 56.50
N TRP A 699 65.94 17.48 56.36
CA TRP A 699 65.58 18.82 55.88
C TRP A 699 66.64 19.91 55.62
N LEU A 700 66.29 20.68 54.57
CA LEU A 700 66.51 22.10 54.29
C LEU A 700 67.93 22.60 53.94
N GLY A 701 68.04 23.02 52.68
CA GLY A 701 68.25 24.44 52.42
C GLY A 701 69.30 24.79 51.37
N ILE A 702 68.85 25.64 50.43
CA ILE A 702 69.56 26.82 49.89
C ILE A 702 70.19 26.69 48.48
N GLN A 703 69.81 27.70 47.68
CA GLN A 703 70.43 28.31 46.49
C GLN A 703 70.50 27.50 45.19
N ALA A 704 69.77 27.87 44.14
CA ALA A 704 69.75 29.10 43.33
C ALA A 704 70.77 29.08 42.17
N THR A 705 70.15 29.11 40.98
CA THR A 705 70.55 29.77 39.73
C THR A 705 71.67 29.20 38.87
N CYS A 706 71.21 28.67 37.73
CA CYS A 706 71.42 29.17 36.36
C CYS A 706 72.39 28.45 35.43
N ALA A 707 71.80 28.15 34.26
CA ALA A 707 72.39 28.07 32.92
C ALA A 707 73.25 26.83 32.63
N SER A 708 73.17 26.13 31.49
CA SER A 708 72.36 26.16 30.27
C SER A 708 73.03 25.15 29.31
N ILE A 709 72.28 24.52 28.39
CA ILE A 709 72.75 24.10 27.03
C ILE A 709 73.73 22.88 27.06
N TRP A 710 73.57 21.74 26.38
CA TRP A 710 73.12 21.41 25.01
C TRP A 710 73.03 19.86 24.89
N SER A 711 72.03 19.31 24.21
CA SER A 711 72.08 18.76 22.82
C SER A 711 72.41 17.26 22.71
N GLY A 712 71.65 16.56 21.87
CA GLY A 712 72.16 15.44 21.07
C GLY A 712 71.57 14.06 21.37
N GLU A 713 70.34 13.82 20.88
CA GLU A 713 70.02 12.86 19.79
C GLU A 713 71.10 11.84 19.32
N PRO A 714 70.76 10.77 18.55
CA PRO A 714 69.46 10.08 18.40
C PRO A 714 69.53 8.56 17.98
N LEU A 715 68.35 8.04 17.60
CA LEU A 715 68.02 7.22 16.41
C LEU A 715 67.97 5.67 16.47
N GLY A 716 66.91 5.16 15.82
CA GLY A 716 66.80 3.82 15.19
C GLY A 716 65.46 3.11 15.45
N MET A 717 64.37 3.34 14.69
CA MET A 717 63.93 2.63 13.45
C MET A 717 63.87 1.08 13.60
N MET A 718 62.84 0.33 13.15
CA MET A 718 62.20 0.35 11.83
C MET A 718 61.03 -0.69 11.74
N ALA A 719 60.06 -0.43 10.83
CA ALA A 719 59.40 -1.37 9.87
C ALA A 719 58.37 -2.44 10.35
N LEU A 720 57.28 -2.83 9.64
CA LEU A 720 56.67 -2.54 8.32
C LEU A 720 55.27 -3.25 8.16
N TRP A 721 54.29 -2.56 7.53
CA TRP A 721 53.30 -3.00 6.48
C TRP A 721 52.11 -3.96 6.78
N ALA A 722 50.90 -3.87 6.18
CA ALA A 722 50.33 -3.03 5.09
C ALA A 722 48.76 -2.98 5.04
N CYS A 723 48.24 -1.83 4.56
CA CYS A 723 47.09 -1.50 3.67
C CYS A 723 45.68 -2.14 3.77
N SER A 724 44.62 -1.31 3.86
CA SER A 724 43.80 -0.78 2.71
C SER A 724 42.55 0.04 3.17
N GLU A 725 42.29 1.17 2.48
CA GLU A 725 41.29 2.27 2.69
C GLU A 725 39.98 2.06 1.85
N PRO A 726 39.06 3.06 1.63
CA PRO A 726 38.24 3.92 2.52
C PRO A 726 36.76 4.07 2.04
N ALA A 727 35.86 4.77 2.78
CA ALA A 727 34.84 5.72 2.27
C ALA A 727 33.68 5.98 3.25
N LEU A 728 33.50 7.25 3.65
CA LEU A 728 32.23 8.01 3.63
C LEU A 728 32.39 9.30 4.43
N MET A 729 32.64 10.39 3.71
CA MET A 729 32.67 11.75 4.22
C MET A 729 31.93 12.65 3.23
N GLN A 730 31.23 13.65 3.78
CA GLN A 730 30.51 14.78 3.16
C GLN A 730 29.00 14.60 2.94
N MET A 731 28.21 15.32 3.76
CA MET A 731 27.33 16.38 3.27
C MET A 731 26.71 17.20 4.42
N TRP A 732 27.12 18.47 4.54
CA TRP A 732 26.33 19.69 4.85
C TRP A 732 27.13 20.74 5.65
N THR A 733 27.59 21.76 4.92
CA THR A 733 27.93 23.08 5.44
C THR A 733 27.19 24.11 4.57
N ARG A 734 26.35 24.96 5.17
CA ARG A 734 26.18 26.38 4.79
C ARG A 734 25.36 27.17 5.83
N HIS A 735 25.82 28.40 6.01
CA HIS A 735 25.65 29.42 7.04
C HIS A 735 24.23 29.89 7.47
N PRO A 736 24.16 30.68 8.59
CA PRO A 736 22.96 31.07 9.33
C PRO A 736 22.46 32.49 9.00
N SER A 737 21.17 32.72 9.17
CA SER A 737 20.50 34.01 9.47
C SER A 737 19.01 33.66 9.64
N THR A 738 18.26 34.06 10.66
CA THR A 738 17.88 35.41 11.06
C THR A 738 16.97 35.34 12.29
N LEU A 739 17.02 36.39 13.12
CA LEU A 739 15.98 36.86 14.06
C LEU A 739 15.59 35.98 15.27
N ALA A 740 16.25 36.27 16.39
CA ALA A 740 15.54 36.48 17.65
C ALA A 740 15.01 37.93 17.70
N SER A 741 13.76 38.15 18.11
CA SER A 741 13.42 39.09 19.20
C SER A 741 11.91 39.34 19.39
N ARG A 742 11.54 39.44 20.68
CA ARG A 742 10.30 39.96 21.31
C ARG A 742 9.13 38.94 21.35
N VAL A 743 8.48 38.65 22.48
CA VAL A 743 8.02 39.53 23.56
C VAL A 743 7.91 38.74 24.88
N LEU A 744 8.49 39.25 25.97
CA LEU A 744 8.01 39.01 27.34
C LEU A 744 7.83 40.37 28.03
N ARG A 745 6.56 40.76 28.19
CA ARG A 745 6.07 41.74 29.16
C ARG A 745 4.71 41.24 29.64
N ARG A 746 4.72 40.44 30.71
CA ARG A 746 3.96 40.67 31.95
C ARG A 746 4.34 39.61 32.96
#